data_AF-A0A102DCY1-F1
#
_entry.id   AF-A0A102DCY1-F1
#
_cell.length_a   1.000
_cell.length_b   1.000
_cell.length_c   1.000
_cell.angle_alpha   90.00
_cell.angle_beta   90.00
_cell.angle_gamma   90.00
#
_symmetry.space_group_name_H-M   'P 1'
#
loop_
_entity.id
_entity.type
_entity.pdbx_description
1 polymer ?
#
loop_
_entity_poly.entity_id
_entity_poly.type
_entity_poly.pdbx_seq_one_letter_code
_entity_poly.pdbx_strand_id
1 'polypeptide(L)'
;MRRTPSWKIVPATIMLAFPGVALAGDQLSIAPAPDWVRPVAYKDSPATDTQAAVQVLGSDMQVRFVGGEAQRFAHVAFRILNPSGLSSGNLSLSWSPDQGGLTVHKVLIHRGNQLIDVLAGGQTFTVLRREQNLEMATLDGVLTASLQPEGLQVGDIVEYMYTVTAHDPVMRGHIEFGSPGWNSLPIGRAHLKVIWPGSIPMRVRTDGPLPQVMPVQAGGDKVAEITIDDLDPGLPPRHAPARYRLGRVVEMTDFASWGDISRLMAPLYVTASAIPASGPLHDELEKIRNSSPDFRARAEAALALVQDRVRYVALEMGVGGYVPSDAAITWSRRFGDCKAKTALLLGLLHGLGIAAEPVAVNVVAGDGMDQRLPLAAMFNHVLVRATIGDTTFWLDGTRASHHRLRSEDVPLFDWGLPLVASATGLVRMMPPPPSVPFEAMSVHIDASAGVQAPAPTEAEIVLTGDSAAGTNDSLAAMTADARREALERLWKTRLGQIEVKTSSTRYDTDAEALHIVMSGTLKMEWPHGEYHVEPANFSFANVDLSRAAGRPTDIPYAVTYPLYNRTTETIVLPKSEGSFHIGTAMEVDETVAGFALHRHADLRGGVFTIESSMRSMAPEFPARDATTAQARLRALAQQQPLLHMPLAYRSTSNEIAAARADEPTTSEAYVNRAIVYMRQAMDGAARNDLDRAIALDANNPYAWADRAAVKGKARDFDGARADLAKAEAINPNIGVIYKVKGELAQETRDWPGALRAYQQALVLEPEDDTTLARLGAINAQLGNYAQALEYTGKLVRGKSNDRAVLLLHAGMLEKLGRNAELIQILDRMMRTEPNNTMFLRSRAGAYMRMGRRDLAMKDIMTLARLGGKGKAAKAPEMIAPPIEVTAPSRR
;
A
#
# COMPACT_ATOMS: atom_id res chain seq x y z
N MET A 1 24.49 82.44 47.20
CA MET A 1 23.52 83.35 46.56
C MET A 1 23.29 82.90 45.13
N ARG A 2 22.00 82.74 44.76
CA ARG A 2 21.39 82.60 43.41
C ARG A 2 22.02 81.61 42.40
N ARG A 3 21.37 80.45 42.24
CA ARG A 3 21.53 79.52 41.10
C ARG A 3 20.56 79.90 39.98
N THR A 4 21.07 80.02 38.77
CA THR A 4 20.35 80.27 37.51
C THR A 4 19.86 78.96 36.87
N PRO A 5 18.70 78.96 36.17
CA PRO A 5 18.11 77.74 35.59
C PRO A 5 18.54 77.51 34.13
N SER A 6 18.73 76.23 33.78
CA SER A 6 18.90 75.75 32.41
C SER A 6 17.55 75.49 31.75
N TRP A 7 17.32 76.12 30.59
CA TRP A 7 16.15 75.90 29.74
C TRP A 7 16.48 74.86 28.68
N LYS A 8 15.66 73.81 28.60
CA LYS A 8 15.72 72.76 27.58
C LYS A 8 15.06 73.26 26.29
N ILE A 9 15.77 73.15 25.17
CA ILE A 9 15.26 73.37 23.82
C ILE A 9 14.67 72.05 23.32
N VAL A 10 13.41 72.10 22.88
CA VAL A 10 12.69 71.00 22.21
C VAL A 10 12.86 71.18 20.70
N PRO A 11 13.42 70.22 19.94
CA PRO A 11 13.26 70.18 18.51
C PRO A 11 12.06 69.30 18.13
N ALA A 12 11.15 69.86 17.35
CA ALA A 12 9.99 69.18 16.78
C ALA A 12 10.43 68.16 15.72
N THR A 13 10.08 66.89 15.91
CA THR A 13 10.25 65.84 14.91
C THR A 13 9.02 65.82 14.00
N ILE A 14 9.18 66.22 12.75
CA ILE A 14 8.18 66.06 11.69
C ILE A 14 8.17 64.56 11.31
N MET A 15 7.14 63.83 11.72
CA MET A 15 6.83 62.51 11.18
C MET A 15 6.19 62.67 9.79
N LEU A 16 6.97 62.42 8.74
CA LEU A 16 6.43 62.14 7.41
C LEU A 16 5.90 60.71 7.41
N ALA A 17 4.59 60.56 7.61
CA ALA A 17 3.89 59.31 7.38
C ALA A 17 3.78 59.09 5.86
N PHE A 18 4.49 58.10 5.33
CA PHE A 18 4.18 57.54 4.02
C PHE A 18 2.86 56.76 4.17
N PRO A 19 1.77 57.13 3.48
CA PRO A 19 0.61 56.26 3.41
C PRO A 19 1.01 55.03 2.60
N GLY A 20 1.02 53.87 3.24
CA GLY A 20 0.99 52.61 2.50
C GLY A 20 -0.24 52.66 1.61
N VAL A 21 -0.06 52.45 0.30
CA VAL A 21 -1.18 52.32 -0.63
C VAL A 21 -1.91 51.02 -0.24
N ALA A 22 -2.97 51.15 0.55
CA ALA A 22 -3.94 50.08 0.71
C ALA A 22 -4.62 49.91 -0.65
N LEU A 23 -4.38 48.79 -1.32
CA LEU A 23 -5.05 48.47 -2.57
C LEU A 23 -6.51 48.12 -2.23
N ALA A 24 -7.47 48.62 -3.01
CA ALA A 24 -8.90 48.48 -2.71
C ALA A 24 -9.40 47.03 -2.56
N GLY A 25 -8.64 46.03 -3.04
CA GLY A 25 -8.95 44.60 -2.89
C GLY A 25 -8.57 43.98 -1.53
N ASP A 26 -7.80 44.67 -0.70
CA ASP A 26 -7.37 44.17 0.62
C ASP A 26 -8.47 44.27 1.70
N GLN A 27 -9.51 45.06 1.45
CA GLN A 27 -10.57 45.34 2.43
C GLN A 27 -11.83 44.53 2.15
N LEU A 28 -12.37 43.92 3.20
CA LEU A 28 -13.71 43.35 3.20
C LEU A 28 -14.75 44.48 3.08
N SER A 29 -15.71 44.31 2.17
CA SER A 29 -16.87 45.19 2.07
C SER A 29 -18.10 44.57 2.75
N ILE A 30 -18.94 45.40 3.36
CA ILE A 30 -20.28 45.03 3.83
C ILE A 30 -21.29 45.87 3.06
N ALA A 31 -22.11 45.24 2.23
CA ALA A 31 -23.08 45.92 1.39
C ALA A 31 -24.26 44.99 1.05
N PRO A 32 -25.45 45.52 0.66
CA PRO A 32 -26.55 44.69 0.18
C PRO A 32 -26.14 43.75 -0.97
N ALA A 33 -26.88 42.65 -1.14
CA ALA A 33 -26.67 41.75 -2.27
C ALA A 33 -26.89 42.49 -3.61
N PRO A 34 -26.08 42.22 -4.65
CA PRO A 34 -26.24 42.88 -5.95
C PRO A 34 -27.63 42.69 -6.56
N ASP A 35 -28.10 43.68 -7.31
CA ASP A 35 -29.46 43.69 -7.90
C ASP A 35 -29.73 42.55 -8.90
N TRP A 36 -28.70 41.88 -9.40
CA TRP A 36 -28.84 40.73 -10.30
C TRP A 36 -29.08 39.41 -9.54
N VAL A 37 -28.77 39.37 -8.24
CA VAL A 37 -28.95 38.20 -7.38
C VAL A 37 -30.41 38.11 -6.93
N ARG A 38 -30.97 36.90 -6.97
CA ARG A 38 -32.28 36.59 -6.39
C ARG A 38 -32.11 35.41 -5.44
N PRO A 39 -31.80 35.64 -4.15
CA PRO A 39 -31.49 34.55 -3.22
C PRO A 39 -32.66 33.58 -3.11
N VAL A 40 -32.37 32.29 -3.19
CA VAL A 40 -33.38 31.22 -3.10
C VAL A 40 -33.57 30.81 -1.64
N ALA A 41 -34.82 30.78 -1.19
CA ALA A 41 -35.13 30.36 0.18
C ALA A 41 -34.71 28.90 0.41
N TYR A 42 -33.97 28.64 1.49
CA TYR A 42 -33.58 27.29 1.91
C TYR A 42 -34.81 26.46 2.30
N LYS A 43 -34.66 25.14 2.27
CA LYS A 43 -35.73 24.22 2.68
C LYS A 43 -35.42 23.71 4.08
N ASP A 44 -36.21 24.19 5.04
CA ASP A 44 -36.12 23.68 6.39
C ASP A 44 -36.90 22.36 6.54
N SER A 45 -36.26 21.36 7.11
CA SER A 45 -36.88 20.07 7.43
C SER A 45 -36.29 19.52 8.73
N PRO A 46 -37.04 18.70 9.49
CA PRO A 46 -36.53 18.07 10.70
C PRO A 46 -35.24 17.29 10.41
N ALA A 47 -34.29 17.31 11.35
CA ALA A 47 -33.09 16.52 11.23
C ALA A 47 -33.43 15.03 11.31
N THR A 48 -33.00 14.26 10.32
CA THR A 48 -33.22 12.80 10.25
C THR A 48 -32.02 12.00 10.77
N ASP A 49 -30.82 12.58 10.72
CA ASP A 49 -29.59 12.00 11.26
C ASP A 49 -29.29 12.58 12.65
N THR A 50 -29.32 11.72 13.67
CA THR A 50 -29.08 12.10 15.07
C THR A 50 -27.59 12.16 15.45
N GLN A 51 -26.69 11.68 14.56
CA GLN A 51 -25.25 11.73 14.78
C GLN A 51 -24.57 12.89 14.05
N ALA A 52 -25.21 13.47 13.03
CA ALA A 52 -24.69 14.62 12.31
C ALA A 52 -24.47 15.84 13.23
N ALA A 53 -23.35 16.55 13.05
CA ALA A 53 -23.04 17.77 13.80
C ALA A 53 -23.88 18.97 13.33
N VAL A 54 -24.13 19.04 12.02
CA VAL A 54 -24.93 20.08 11.37
C VAL A 54 -25.84 19.49 10.29
N GLN A 55 -26.91 20.21 9.96
CA GLN A 55 -27.79 19.92 8.83
C GLN A 55 -27.76 21.10 7.86
N VAL A 56 -27.36 20.89 6.60
CA VAL A 56 -27.36 21.95 5.59
C VAL A 56 -28.79 22.09 5.03
N LEU A 57 -29.41 23.25 5.26
CA LEU A 57 -30.78 23.54 4.82
C LEU A 57 -30.80 24.15 3.42
N GLY A 58 -29.77 24.93 3.07
CA GLY A 58 -29.69 25.64 1.81
C GLY A 58 -28.25 25.86 1.33
N SER A 59 -28.05 25.66 0.03
CA SER A 59 -26.84 26.05 -0.69
C SER A 59 -27.24 26.66 -2.02
N ASP A 60 -27.22 27.99 -2.10
CA ASP A 60 -27.51 28.77 -3.30
C ASP A 60 -26.22 29.42 -3.81
N MET A 61 -25.83 29.07 -5.04
CA MET A 61 -24.70 29.64 -5.75
C MET A 61 -25.20 30.34 -7.02
N GLN A 62 -24.91 31.63 -7.14
CA GLN A 62 -25.22 32.39 -8.36
C GLN A 62 -23.96 33.03 -8.91
N VAL A 63 -23.73 32.88 -10.21
CA VAL A 63 -22.54 33.39 -10.90
C VAL A 63 -22.97 34.30 -12.03
N ARG A 64 -22.37 35.48 -12.12
CA ARG A 64 -22.52 36.38 -13.26
C ARG A 64 -21.16 36.70 -13.87
N PHE A 65 -21.04 36.52 -15.17
CA PHE A 65 -19.88 36.96 -15.94
C PHE A 65 -20.16 38.32 -16.59
N VAL A 66 -19.29 39.31 -16.35
CA VAL A 66 -19.37 40.65 -16.96
C VAL A 66 -17.97 41.13 -17.32
N GLY A 67 -17.72 41.38 -18.61
CA GLY A 67 -16.43 41.92 -19.05
C GLY A 67 -15.20 41.07 -18.69
N GLY A 68 -15.35 39.75 -18.60
CA GLY A 68 -14.28 38.82 -18.17
C GLY A 68 -14.16 38.66 -16.64
N GLU A 69 -14.85 39.47 -15.84
CA GLU A 69 -14.95 39.30 -14.39
C GLU A 69 -16.04 38.26 -14.04
N ALA A 70 -15.75 37.39 -13.08
CA ALA A 70 -16.71 36.49 -12.47
C ALA A 70 -17.16 37.04 -11.11
N GLN A 71 -18.46 37.23 -10.95
CA GLN A 71 -19.10 37.60 -9.68
C GLN A 71 -19.82 36.37 -9.13
N ARG A 72 -19.32 35.81 -8.02
CA ARG A 72 -19.81 34.58 -7.41
C ARG A 72 -20.51 34.90 -6.10
N PHE A 73 -21.84 34.88 -6.11
CA PHE A 73 -22.67 34.96 -4.93
C PHE A 73 -22.87 33.58 -4.31
N ALA A 74 -22.79 33.50 -2.99
CA ALA A 74 -23.11 32.32 -2.21
C ALA A 74 -24.06 32.69 -1.06
N HIS A 75 -25.09 31.87 -0.89
CA HIS A 75 -26.02 31.91 0.23
C HIS A 75 -26.12 30.52 0.84
N VAL A 76 -25.78 30.42 2.12
CA VAL A 76 -25.70 29.16 2.85
C VAL A 76 -26.51 29.27 4.13
N ALA A 77 -27.29 28.23 4.42
CA ALA A 77 -28.02 28.09 5.67
C ALA A 77 -27.85 26.68 6.23
N PHE A 78 -27.48 26.56 7.52
CA PHE A 78 -27.35 25.27 8.19
C PHE A 78 -27.77 25.36 9.66
N ARG A 79 -28.29 24.24 10.20
CA ARG A 79 -28.68 24.09 11.60
C ARG A 79 -27.60 23.37 12.39
N ILE A 80 -27.36 23.82 13.63
CA ILE A 80 -26.47 23.14 14.58
C ILE A 80 -27.26 22.10 15.35
N LEU A 81 -26.85 20.84 15.26
CA LEU A 81 -27.61 19.72 15.84
C LEU A 81 -27.07 19.28 17.21
N ASN A 82 -25.78 19.45 17.46
CA ASN A 82 -25.13 19.03 18.70
C ASN A 82 -23.92 19.94 19.04
N PRO A 83 -23.31 19.80 20.24
CA PRO A 83 -22.20 20.65 20.65
C PRO A 83 -20.99 20.64 19.70
N SER A 84 -20.68 19.51 19.05
CA SER A 84 -19.59 19.44 18.06
C SER A 84 -19.86 20.32 16.85
N GLY A 85 -21.13 20.53 16.49
CA GLY A 85 -21.55 21.41 15.40
C GLY A 85 -21.37 22.90 15.65
N LEU A 86 -21.20 23.34 16.91
CA LEU A 86 -20.94 24.75 17.23
C LEU A 86 -19.68 25.27 16.53
N SER A 87 -18.68 24.41 16.36
CA SER A 87 -17.45 24.74 15.63
C SER A 87 -17.69 25.09 14.15
N SER A 88 -18.74 24.55 13.53
CA SER A 88 -19.12 24.86 12.15
C SER A 88 -19.73 26.26 12.01
N GLY A 89 -20.12 26.90 13.12
CA GLY A 89 -20.56 28.29 13.17
C GLY A 89 -19.45 29.31 12.96
N ASN A 90 -18.18 28.90 13.02
CA ASN A 90 -17.05 29.77 12.72
C ASN A 90 -16.99 30.04 11.21
N LEU A 91 -17.35 31.26 10.82
CA LEU A 91 -17.38 31.66 9.42
C LEU A 91 -15.98 32.06 8.97
N SER A 92 -15.53 31.45 7.87
CA SER A 92 -14.21 31.69 7.27
C SER A 92 -14.37 31.84 5.76
N LEU A 93 -14.25 33.06 5.26
CA LEU A 93 -14.46 33.42 3.85
C LEU A 93 -13.13 33.87 3.25
N SER A 94 -12.72 33.29 2.11
CA SER A 94 -11.39 33.57 1.53
C SER A 94 -11.48 34.16 0.13
N TRP A 95 -10.55 35.06 -0.21
CA TRP A 95 -10.42 35.66 -1.55
C TRP A 95 -8.97 36.07 -1.85
N SER A 96 -8.67 36.21 -3.14
CA SER A 96 -7.38 36.72 -3.64
C SER A 96 -7.50 38.23 -3.91
N PRO A 97 -6.88 39.09 -3.08
CA PRO A 97 -7.09 40.56 -3.13
C PRO A 97 -6.51 41.23 -4.39
N ASP A 98 -5.61 40.54 -5.08
CA ASP A 98 -4.99 40.92 -6.35
C ASP A 98 -5.86 40.61 -7.57
N GLN A 99 -6.85 39.71 -7.43
CA GLN A 99 -7.76 39.30 -8.51
C GLN A 99 -9.17 39.88 -8.34
N GLY A 100 -9.56 40.28 -7.13
CA GLY A 100 -10.87 40.86 -6.86
C GLY A 100 -11.12 41.09 -5.37
N GLY A 101 -12.38 41.04 -4.95
CA GLY A 101 -12.77 41.41 -3.58
C GLY A 101 -13.86 40.53 -2.98
N LEU A 102 -14.01 40.64 -1.66
CA LEU A 102 -15.06 39.99 -0.88
C LEU A 102 -16.07 41.04 -0.39
N THR A 103 -17.35 40.79 -0.65
CA THR A 103 -18.46 41.55 -0.07
C THR A 103 -19.34 40.61 0.74
N VAL A 104 -19.49 40.86 2.04
CA VAL A 104 -20.46 40.13 2.88
C VAL A 104 -21.77 40.91 2.91
N HIS A 105 -22.87 40.22 2.66
CA HIS A 105 -24.19 40.83 2.59
C HIS A 105 -24.97 40.68 3.88
N LYS A 106 -24.94 39.48 4.49
CA LYS A 106 -25.69 39.15 5.70
C LYS A 106 -25.00 38.05 6.49
N VAL A 107 -25.14 38.11 7.82
CA VAL A 107 -24.89 36.99 8.74
C VAL A 107 -26.00 37.01 9.79
N LEU A 108 -26.81 35.96 9.82
CA LEU A 108 -28.02 35.85 10.63
C LEU A 108 -27.98 34.58 11.47
N ILE A 109 -28.53 34.67 12.68
CA ILE A 109 -28.83 33.52 13.54
C ILE A 109 -30.33 33.47 13.75
N HIS A 110 -30.96 32.35 13.39
CA HIS A 110 -32.36 32.07 13.72
C HIS A 110 -32.42 31.17 14.94
N ARG A 111 -33.00 31.68 16.03
CA ARG A 111 -33.16 30.99 17.32
C ARG A 111 -34.63 30.90 17.68
N GLY A 112 -35.26 29.76 17.37
CA GLY A 112 -36.71 29.64 17.49
C GLY A 112 -37.42 30.71 16.65
N ASN A 113 -38.18 31.59 17.30
CA ASN A 113 -38.87 32.71 16.64
C ASN A 113 -38.05 34.01 16.61
N GLN A 114 -36.84 34.01 17.18
CA GLN A 114 -35.97 35.18 17.22
C GLN A 114 -35.00 35.18 16.04
N LEU A 115 -34.91 36.32 15.35
CA LEU A 115 -33.89 36.60 14.35
C LEU A 115 -32.83 37.54 14.94
N ILE A 116 -31.56 37.15 14.86
CA ILE A 116 -30.43 37.94 15.32
C ILE A 116 -29.58 38.29 14.10
N ASP A 117 -29.45 39.58 13.81
CA ASP A 117 -28.53 40.08 12.79
C ASP A 117 -27.17 40.34 13.43
N VAL A 118 -26.19 39.50 13.07
CA VAL A 118 -24.87 39.47 13.69
C VAL A 118 -24.07 40.73 13.35
N LEU A 119 -24.17 41.20 12.10
CA LEU A 119 -23.43 42.37 11.63
C LEU A 119 -24.07 43.68 12.14
N ALA A 120 -25.41 43.76 12.15
CA ALA A 120 -26.11 44.91 12.73
C ALA A 120 -25.94 44.97 14.26
N GLY A 121 -25.70 43.83 14.91
CA GLY A 121 -25.32 43.74 16.33
C GLY A 121 -23.91 44.26 16.65
N GLY A 122 -23.15 44.72 15.66
CA GLY A 122 -21.82 45.31 15.83
C GLY A 122 -20.66 44.32 15.77
N GLN A 123 -20.92 43.03 15.54
CA GLN A 123 -19.84 42.05 15.33
C GLN A 123 -19.23 42.24 13.95
N THR A 124 -17.91 42.12 13.86
CA THR A 124 -17.15 42.37 12.63
C THR A 124 -16.24 41.20 12.30
N PHE A 125 -15.97 41.01 11.00
CA PHE A 125 -14.97 40.04 10.56
C PHE A 125 -13.56 40.57 10.85
N THR A 126 -12.70 39.67 11.32
CA THR A 126 -11.26 39.92 11.33
C THR A 126 -10.67 39.42 10.01
N VAL A 127 -10.07 40.33 9.22
CA VAL A 127 -9.35 39.97 8.00
C VAL A 127 -7.91 39.64 8.35
N LEU A 128 -7.48 38.44 7.97
CA LEU A 128 -6.15 37.92 8.21
C LEU A 128 -5.56 37.46 6.89
N ARG A 129 -4.26 37.72 6.67
CA ARG A 129 -3.52 37.01 5.63
C ARG A 129 -3.09 35.67 6.21
N ARG A 130 -3.59 34.58 5.63
CA ARG A 130 -3.29 33.23 6.07
C ARG A 130 -2.70 32.45 4.90
N GLU A 131 -1.38 32.40 4.84
CA GLU A 131 -0.64 31.54 3.92
C GLU A 131 -0.81 30.08 4.40
N GLN A 132 -1.85 29.39 3.92
CA GLN A 132 -2.21 28.05 4.41
C GLN A 132 -1.17 26.97 4.10
N ASN A 133 -0.23 27.30 3.21
CA ASN A 133 0.75 26.38 2.65
C ASN A 133 2.19 26.89 2.88
N LEU A 134 2.42 27.75 3.89
CA LEU A 134 3.73 28.36 4.15
C LEU A 134 4.80 27.32 4.52
N GLU A 135 4.42 26.31 5.31
CA GLU A 135 5.21 25.12 5.63
C GLU A 135 5.61 24.30 4.39
N MET A 136 4.86 24.43 3.28
CA MET A 136 5.20 23.86 1.97
C MET A 136 5.91 24.87 1.05
N ALA A 137 6.37 25.99 1.61
CA ALA A 137 7.02 27.10 0.90
C ALA A 137 6.14 27.74 -0.21
N THR A 138 4.83 27.81 0.02
CA THR A 138 3.88 28.48 -0.88
C THR A 138 3.43 29.82 -0.29
N LEU A 139 3.45 30.85 -1.14
CA LEU A 139 2.88 32.17 -0.88
C LEU A 139 1.81 32.45 -1.94
N ASP A 140 0.55 32.38 -1.53
CA ASP A 140 -0.63 32.57 -2.39
C ASP A 140 -1.28 33.95 -2.21
N GLY A 141 -0.99 34.62 -1.09
CA GLY A 141 -1.51 35.95 -0.80
C GLY A 141 -3.00 35.99 -0.48
N VAL A 142 -3.62 34.84 -0.20
CA VAL A 142 -5.05 34.73 0.09
C VAL A 142 -5.37 35.40 1.43
N LEU A 143 -6.41 36.23 1.41
CA LEU A 143 -6.99 36.82 2.62
C LEU A 143 -8.15 35.95 3.11
N THR A 144 -8.30 35.84 4.42
CA THR A 144 -9.41 35.17 5.09
C THR A 144 -10.12 36.14 6.02
N ALA A 145 -11.41 36.38 5.78
CA ALA A 145 -12.31 37.04 6.71
C ALA A 145 -12.88 35.99 7.67
N SER A 146 -12.56 36.13 8.95
CA SER A 146 -13.00 35.22 10.02
C SER A 146 -13.99 35.92 10.96
N LEU A 147 -15.10 35.28 11.26
CA LEU A 147 -16.09 35.72 12.26
C LEU A 147 -16.56 34.52 13.08
N GLN A 148 -16.57 34.69 14.40
CA GLN A 148 -17.16 33.72 15.33
C GLN A 148 -18.42 34.37 15.92
N PRO A 149 -19.61 34.06 15.39
CA PRO A 149 -20.84 34.69 15.88
C PRO A 149 -21.02 34.45 17.38
N GLU A 150 -21.08 35.53 18.15
CA GLU A 150 -21.18 35.44 19.61
C GLU A 150 -22.51 34.82 20.05
N GLY A 151 -22.45 33.98 21.08
CA GLY A 151 -23.63 33.43 21.73
C GLY A 151 -24.36 32.34 20.94
N LEU A 152 -23.72 31.72 19.95
CA LEU A 152 -24.26 30.62 19.15
C LEU A 152 -24.62 29.39 20.02
N GLN A 153 -25.75 28.74 19.72
CA GLN A 153 -26.32 27.64 20.51
C GLN A 153 -26.69 26.44 19.64
N VAL A 154 -26.80 25.27 20.27
CA VAL A 154 -27.38 24.08 19.64
C VAL A 154 -28.85 24.36 19.32
N GLY A 155 -29.27 24.04 18.09
CA GLY A 155 -30.60 24.32 17.56
C GLY A 155 -30.68 25.59 16.70
N ASP A 156 -29.69 26.48 16.79
CA ASP A 156 -29.64 27.68 15.96
C ASP A 156 -29.45 27.32 14.47
N ILE A 157 -30.07 28.11 13.59
CA ILE A 157 -29.77 28.13 12.16
C ILE A 157 -28.85 29.31 11.88
N VAL A 158 -27.68 29.04 11.32
CA VAL A 158 -26.75 30.07 10.82
C VAL A 158 -27.01 30.25 9.33
N GLU A 159 -27.31 31.49 8.94
CA GLU A 159 -27.52 31.88 7.55
C GLU A 159 -26.56 33.01 7.18
N TYR A 160 -25.86 32.89 6.06
CA TYR A 160 -24.98 33.96 5.60
C TYR A 160 -24.93 34.05 4.08
N MET A 161 -24.61 35.25 3.60
CA MET A 161 -24.59 35.59 2.19
C MET A 161 -23.36 36.44 1.88
N TYR A 162 -22.64 36.12 0.81
CA TYR A 162 -21.49 36.90 0.36
C TYR A 162 -21.29 36.80 -1.15
N THR A 163 -20.56 37.75 -1.73
CA THR A 163 -20.10 37.74 -3.12
C THR A 163 -18.58 37.84 -3.16
N VAL A 164 -17.95 36.99 -3.96
CA VAL A 164 -16.54 37.10 -4.35
C VAL A 164 -16.47 37.52 -5.81
N THR A 165 -15.72 38.56 -6.12
CA THR A 165 -15.38 38.92 -7.50
C THR A 165 -13.98 38.42 -7.82
N ALA A 166 -13.75 38.01 -9.07
CA ALA A 166 -12.44 37.60 -9.56
C ALA A 166 -12.30 37.93 -11.05
N HIS A 167 -11.14 38.48 -11.41
CA HIS A 167 -10.75 38.75 -12.79
C HIS A 167 -9.28 38.37 -12.98
N ASP A 168 -9.01 37.45 -13.91
CA ASP A 168 -7.65 37.07 -14.27
C ASP A 168 -7.28 37.64 -15.66
N PRO A 169 -6.32 38.55 -15.76
CA PRO A 169 -5.93 39.16 -17.03
C PRO A 169 -5.28 38.15 -18.00
N VAL A 170 -4.74 37.02 -17.52
CA VAL A 170 -4.16 35.97 -18.37
C VAL A 170 -5.23 35.28 -19.21
N MET A 171 -6.47 35.24 -18.71
CA MET A 171 -7.60 34.61 -19.41
C MET A 171 -8.10 35.43 -20.60
N ARG A 172 -7.65 36.69 -20.78
CA ARG A 172 -8.00 37.56 -21.92
C ARG A 172 -9.51 37.66 -22.22
N GLY A 173 -10.33 37.61 -21.18
CA GLY A 173 -11.78 37.67 -21.27
C GLY A 173 -12.50 36.34 -21.54
N HIS A 174 -11.76 35.24 -21.70
CA HIS A 174 -12.35 33.90 -21.65
C HIS A 174 -12.97 33.64 -20.28
N ILE A 175 -14.07 32.91 -20.29
CA ILE A 175 -14.85 32.63 -19.09
C ILE A 175 -15.10 31.15 -18.94
N GLU A 176 -14.86 30.68 -17.73
CA GLU A 176 -15.05 29.28 -17.37
C GLU A 176 -15.65 29.14 -15.97
N PHE A 177 -16.39 28.06 -15.80
CA PHE A 177 -17.03 27.68 -14.56
C PHE A 177 -16.98 26.17 -14.42
N GLY A 178 -16.41 25.69 -13.34
CA GLY A 178 -16.48 24.30 -12.94
C GLY A 178 -16.91 24.24 -11.49
N SER A 179 -17.92 23.43 -11.19
CA SER A 179 -18.30 23.15 -9.81
C SER A 179 -18.47 21.65 -9.62
N PRO A 180 -17.76 21.02 -8.67
CA PRO A 180 -18.26 19.78 -8.11
C PRO A 180 -19.61 20.12 -7.48
N GLY A 181 -20.67 19.52 -8.00
CA GLY A 181 -21.99 19.69 -7.44
C GLY A 181 -22.04 19.23 -5.99
N TRP A 182 -23.22 19.27 -5.40
CA TRP A 182 -23.46 18.96 -4.00
C TRP A 182 -23.27 17.46 -3.69
N ASN A 183 -22.02 17.03 -3.49
CA ASN A 183 -21.64 15.62 -3.33
C ASN A 183 -21.34 15.22 -1.87
N SER A 184 -21.13 16.18 -0.96
CA SER A 184 -20.50 15.93 0.35
C SER A 184 -21.48 15.73 1.51
N LEU A 185 -22.53 16.54 1.61
CA LEU A 185 -23.51 16.50 2.70
C LEU A 185 -24.93 16.46 2.12
N PRO A 186 -25.91 15.90 2.85
CA PRO A 186 -27.31 16.12 2.53
C PRO A 186 -27.65 17.61 2.55
N ILE A 187 -28.40 18.09 1.55
CA ILE A 187 -28.81 19.50 1.44
C ILE A 187 -30.32 19.58 1.26
N GLY A 188 -30.98 20.37 2.11
CA GLY A 188 -32.44 20.60 2.00
C GLY A 188 -32.85 21.19 0.65
N ARG A 189 -32.19 22.29 0.23
CA ARG A 189 -32.31 22.84 -1.12
C ARG A 189 -30.98 23.30 -1.67
N ALA A 190 -30.69 22.88 -2.88
CA ALA A 190 -29.49 23.20 -3.61
C ALA A 190 -29.87 23.98 -4.89
N HIS A 191 -29.27 25.14 -5.11
CA HIS A 191 -29.56 26.00 -6.26
C HIS A 191 -28.27 26.50 -6.92
N LEU A 192 -28.23 26.42 -8.25
CA LEU A 192 -27.17 26.97 -9.08
C LEU A 192 -27.78 27.82 -10.19
N LYS A 193 -27.29 29.06 -10.32
CA LYS A 193 -27.60 29.95 -11.44
C LYS A 193 -26.32 30.52 -12.04
N VAL A 194 -26.17 30.44 -13.36
CA VAL A 194 -25.04 31.01 -14.09
C VAL A 194 -25.56 31.94 -15.18
N ILE A 195 -25.06 33.17 -15.22
CA ILE A 195 -25.48 34.24 -16.13
C ILE A 195 -24.26 34.74 -16.92
N TRP A 196 -24.37 34.83 -18.23
CA TRP A 196 -23.31 35.38 -19.10
C TRP A 196 -23.88 36.14 -20.30
N PRO A 197 -23.10 37.02 -20.95
CA PRO A 197 -23.55 37.72 -22.16
C PRO A 197 -23.95 36.75 -23.27
N GLY A 198 -25.10 36.97 -23.89
CA GLY A 198 -25.63 36.07 -24.93
C GLY A 198 -24.78 35.97 -26.19
N SER A 199 -23.84 36.91 -26.39
CA SER A 199 -22.84 36.91 -27.46
C SER A 199 -21.72 35.89 -27.27
N ILE A 200 -21.51 35.38 -26.05
CA ILE A 200 -20.44 34.41 -25.77
C ILE A 200 -20.95 32.98 -26.05
N PRO A 201 -20.25 32.22 -26.91
CA PRO A 201 -20.64 30.86 -27.30
C PRO A 201 -20.27 29.83 -26.22
N MET A 202 -20.85 29.95 -25.03
CA MET A 202 -20.61 29.07 -23.90
C MET A 202 -21.03 27.62 -24.20
N ARG A 203 -20.13 26.68 -23.94
CA ARG A 203 -20.41 25.24 -23.89
C ARG A 203 -20.85 24.87 -22.48
N VAL A 204 -21.81 23.96 -22.35
CA VAL A 204 -22.31 23.49 -21.05
C VAL A 204 -22.28 21.97 -21.02
N ARG A 205 -21.77 21.41 -19.94
CA ARG A 205 -21.77 19.97 -19.66
C ARG A 205 -22.22 19.73 -18.23
N THR A 206 -23.10 18.75 -18.06
CA THR A 206 -23.57 18.27 -16.77
C THR A 206 -23.37 16.77 -16.70
N ASP A 207 -22.83 16.29 -15.59
CA ASP A 207 -22.49 14.88 -15.39
C ASP A 207 -22.96 14.38 -14.01
N GLY A 208 -23.01 13.07 -13.85
CA GLY A 208 -23.57 12.39 -12.68
C GLY A 208 -25.11 12.44 -12.65
N PRO A 209 -25.74 12.16 -11.49
CA PRO A 209 -27.20 12.20 -11.34
C PRO A 209 -27.72 13.63 -11.21
N LEU A 210 -27.40 14.49 -12.18
CA LEU A 210 -27.93 15.84 -12.34
C LEU A 210 -28.89 15.89 -13.54
N PRO A 211 -30.03 16.57 -13.42
CA PRO A 211 -30.79 17.03 -14.59
C PRO A 211 -29.90 17.80 -15.57
N GLN A 212 -30.13 17.62 -16.88
CA GLN A 212 -29.43 18.42 -17.87
C GLN A 212 -29.77 19.90 -17.69
N VAL A 213 -28.75 20.74 -17.61
CA VAL A 213 -28.89 22.18 -17.48
C VAL A 213 -28.88 22.80 -18.87
N MET A 214 -30.03 23.33 -19.29
CA MET A 214 -30.22 23.95 -20.60
C MET A 214 -30.27 25.48 -20.47
N PRO A 215 -29.33 26.23 -21.06
CA PRO A 215 -29.36 27.69 -21.00
C PRO A 215 -30.54 28.30 -21.75
N VAL A 216 -31.16 29.32 -21.18
CA VAL A 216 -32.23 30.10 -21.79
C VAL A 216 -31.81 31.55 -22.05
N GLN A 217 -32.36 32.17 -23.09
CA GLN A 217 -32.14 33.59 -23.38
C GLN A 217 -32.96 34.46 -22.41
N ALA A 218 -32.32 35.44 -21.78
CA ALA A 218 -32.96 36.40 -20.86
C ALA A 218 -32.44 37.81 -21.13
N GLY A 219 -33.15 38.58 -21.96
CA GLY A 219 -32.68 39.89 -22.41
C GLY A 219 -31.41 39.75 -23.25
N GLY A 220 -30.37 40.53 -22.92
CA GLY A 220 -29.04 40.43 -23.55
C GLY A 220 -28.16 39.28 -23.04
N ASP A 221 -28.59 38.59 -21.99
CA ASP A 221 -27.82 37.55 -21.30
C ASP A 221 -28.40 36.15 -21.61
N LYS A 222 -27.59 35.12 -21.37
CA LYS A 222 -28.02 33.73 -21.24
C LYS A 222 -27.96 33.31 -19.78
N VAL A 223 -28.90 32.46 -19.37
CA VAL A 223 -29.04 31.98 -18.00
C VAL A 223 -29.16 30.47 -18.00
N ALA A 224 -28.33 29.79 -17.21
CA ALA A 224 -28.45 28.38 -16.88
C ALA A 224 -28.81 28.27 -15.39
N GLU A 225 -29.90 27.56 -15.07
CA GLU A 225 -30.44 27.53 -13.70
C GLU A 225 -30.93 26.13 -13.35
N ILE A 226 -30.65 25.69 -12.12
CA ILE A 226 -31.11 24.41 -11.58
C ILE A 226 -31.34 24.50 -10.08
N THR A 227 -32.48 23.96 -9.64
CA THR A 227 -32.83 23.80 -8.22
C THR A 227 -33.14 22.34 -7.94
N ILE A 228 -32.61 21.80 -6.86
CA ILE A 228 -32.88 20.44 -6.41
C ILE A 228 -33.21 20.47 -4.91
N ASP A 229 -34.33 19.85 -4.54
CA ASP A 229 -34.74 19.68 -3.14
C ASP A 229 -34.35 18.29 -2.64
N ASP A 230 -34.12 18.19 -1.33
CA ASP A 230 -33.83 16.94 -0.60
C ASP A 230 -32.68 16.15 -1.22
N LEU A 231 -31.54 16.81 -1.36
CA LEU A 231 -30.41 16.28 -2.10
C LEU A 231 -29.49 15.45 -1.22
N ASP A 232 -29.44 14.14 -1.48
CA ASP A 232 -28.52 13.23 -0.81
C ASP A 232 -27.08 13.30 -1.36
N PRO A 233 -26.07 12.99 -0.53
CA PRO A 233 -24.67 12.98 -0.95
C PRO A 233 -24.41 11.89 -2.00
N GLY A 234 -23.76 12.28 -3.10
CA GLY A 234 -23.36 11.39 -4.18
C GLY A 234 -22.08 10.62 -3.85
N LEU A 235 -22.12 9.65 -2.94
CA LEU A 235 -20.92 8.86 -2.61
C LEU A 235 -20.55 7.93 -3.78
N PRO A 236 -19.32 7.98 -4.33
CA PRO A 236 -18.94 7.05 -5.37
C PRO A 236 -18.82 5.61 -4.85
N PRO A 237 -18.97 4.59 -5.72
CA PRO A 237 -18.71 3.21 -5.32
C PRO A 237 -17.29 3.04 -4.77
N ARG A 238 -17.12 2.19 -3.77
CA ARG A 238 -15.79 1.82 -3.25
C ARG A 238 -14.92 1.30 -4.39
N HIS A 239 -13.63 1.63 -4.34
CA HIS A 239 -12.64 1.23 -5.35
C HIS A 239 -12.93 1.67 -6.79
N ALA A 240 -13.84 2.63 -7.02
CA ALA A 240 -14.05 3.15 -8.37
C ALA A 240 -12.86 4.03 -8.83
N PRO A 241 -12.49 3.99 -10.11
CA PRO A 241 -11.53 4.94 -10.69
C PRO A 241 -11.91 6.40 -10.44
N ALA A 242 -10.91 7.29 -10.43
CA ALA A 242 -11.07 8.69 -10.06
C ALA A 242 -12.13 9.41 -10.91
N ARG A 243 -12.26 9.08 -12.20
CA ARG A 243 -13.29 9.66 -13.07
C ARG A 243 -14.73 9.43 -12.59
N TYR A 244 -15.00 8.33 -11.88
CA TYR A 244 -16.33 8.06 -11.30
C TYR A 244 -16.51 8.63 -9.89
N ARG A 245 -15.43 9.15 -9.28
CA ARG A 245 -15.45 9.79 -7.96
C ARG A 245 -15.83 11.27 -7.99
N LEU A 246 -15.95 11.85 -9.18
CA LEU A 246 -16.31 13.26 -9.37
C LEU A 246 -17.76 13.58 -8.96
N GLY A 247 -18.64 12.58 -8.93
CA GLY A 247 -20.04 12.73 -8.54
C GLY A 247 -20.83 13.60 -9.52
N ARG A 248 -21.65 14.50 -8.98
CA ARG A 248 -22.36 15.53 -9.74
C ARG A 248 -21.38 16.60 -10.18
N VAL A 249 -21.38 16.99 -11.44
CA VAL A 249 -20.49 18.05 -11.97
C VAL A 249 -21.25 18.94 -12.94
N VAL A 250 -21.04 20.26 -12.82
CA VAL A 250 -21.48 21.26 -13.82
C VAL A 250 -20.26 22.02 -14.34
N GLU A 251 -20.12 22.04 -15.65
CA GLU A 251 -19.02 22.69 -16.36
C GLU A 251 -19.55 23.61 -17.44
N MET A 252 -18.94 24.79 -17.53
CA MET A 252 -19.20 25.76 -18.58
C MET A 252 -17.90 26.41 -19.00
N THR A 253 -17.71 26.61 -20.30
CA THR A 253 -16.52 27.30 -20.85
C THR A 253 -16.81 27.86 -22.24
N ASP A 254 -16.22 29.01 -22.57
CA ASP A 254 -16.21 29.53 -23.93
C ASP A 254 -15.03 29.00 -24.78
N PHE A 255 -14.09 28.25 -24.19
CA PHE A 255 -13.06 27.56 -24.95
C PHE A 255 -13.69 26.49 -25.87
N ALA A 256 -13.35 26.54 -27.16
CA ALA A 256 -13.84 25.58 -28.12
C ALA A 256 -13.10 24.23 -28.04
N SER A 257 -11.87 24.23 -27.56
CA SER A 257 -11.00 23.05 -27.47
C SER A 257 -9.89 23.22 -26.43
N TRP A 258 -9.30 22.12 -26.00
CA TRP A 258 -8.07 22.13 -25.20
C TRP A 258 -6.92 22.86 -25.93
N GLY A 259 -6.90 22.85 -27.26
CA GLY A 259 -5.93 23.60 -28.07
C GLY A 259 -6.04 25.12 -27.92
N ASP A 260 -7.22 25.65 -27.56
CA ASP A 260 -7.38 27.09 -27.29
C ASP A 260 -6.66 27.50 -26.00
N ILE A 261 -6.78 26.70 -24.94
CA ILE A 261 -6.04 26.89 -23.69
C ILE A 261 -4.54 26.80 -23.96
N SER A 262 -4.11 25.81 -24.76
CA SER A 262 -2.70 25.69 -25.13
C SER A 262 -2.18 26.96 -25.83
N ARG A 263 -2.90 27.46 -26.84
CA ARG A 263 -2.51 28.68 -27.57
C ARG A 263 -2.50 29.92 -26.67
N LEU A 264 -3.40 30.00 -25.71
CA LEU A 264 -3.44 31.08 -24.72
C LEU A 264 -2.19 31.08 -23.84
N MET A 265 -1.77 29.89 -23.37
CA MET A 265 -0.67 29.74 -22.40
C MET A 265 0.71 29.64 -23.04
N ALA A 266 0.84 29.14 -24.27
CA ALA A 266 2.12 28.89 -24.93
C ALA A 266 3.09 30.10 -24.96
N PRO A 267 2.64 31.34 -25.28
CA PRO A 267 3.54 32.50 -25.31
C PRO A 267 4.19 32.82 -23.96
N LEU A 268 3.54 32.44 -22.84
CA LEU A 268 4.08 32.66 -21.50
C LEU A 268 5.37 31.86 -21.29
N TYR A 269 5.37 30.60 -21.72
CA TYR A 269 6.54 29.73 -21.60
C TYR A 269 7.63 30.08 -22.61
N VAL A 270 7.27 30.46 -23.85
CA VAL A 270 8.25 30.93 -24.86
C VAL A 270 9.03 32.14 -24.33
N THR A 271 8.35 33.07 -23.66
CA THR A 271 8.98 34.26 -23.10
C THR A 271 9.86 33.89 -21.90
N ALA A 272 9.31 33.15 -20.94
CA ALA A 272 10.01 32.85 -19.69
C ALA A 272 11.18 31.87 -19.87
N SER A 273 11.17 31.01 -20.89
CA SER A 273 12.26 30.05 -21.14
C SER A 273 13.46 30.63 -21.88
N ALA A 274 13.43 31.91 -22.26
CA ALA A 274 14.53 32.55 -22.97
C ALA A 274 15.82 32.58 -22.11
N ILE A 275 16.90 32.00 -22.64
CA ILE A 275 18.23 32.07 -22.01
C ILE A 275 19.00 33.28 -22.56
N PRO A 276 19.57 34.14 -21.68
CA PRO A 276 20.45 35.23 -22.11
C PRO A 276 21.66 34.73 -22.91
N ALA A 277 22.14 35.53 -23.87
CA ALA A 277 23.30 35.18 -24.70
C ALA A 277 24.64 35.07 -23.93
N SER A 278 24.68 35.54 -22.69
CA SER A 278 25.85 35.50 -21.81
C SER A 278 25.44 35.56 -20.34
N GLY A 279 26.32 35.13 -19.44
CA GLY A 279 26.13 35.24 -17.98
C GLY A 279 25.92 33.88 -17.30
N PRO A 280 25.67 33.86 -15.98
CA PRO A 280 25.80 32.63 -15.18
C PRO A 280 24.93 31.46 -15.61
N LEU A 281 23.73 31.71 -16.16
CA LEU A 281 22.87 30.63 -16.68
C LEU A 281 23.38 30.10 -18.02
N HIS A 282 23.85 30.99 -18.89
CA HIS A 282 24.45 30.62 -20.17
C HIS A 282 25.74 29.81 -19.96
N ASP A 283 26.55 30.18 -18.96
CA ASP A 283 27.77 29.46 -18.63
C ASP A 283 27.48 28.01 -18.21
N GLU A 284 26.41 27.76 -17.45
CA GLU A 284 25.98 26.38 -17.12
C GLU A 284 25.45 25.62 -18.33
N LEU A 285 24.67 26.28 -19.20
CA LEU A 285 24.23 25.69 -20.45
C LEU A 285 25.43 25.19 -21.28
N GLU A 286 26.47 26.00 -21.42
CA GLU A 286 27.67 25.63 -22.16
C GLU A 286 28.51 24.57 -21.45
N LYS A 287 28.55 24.56 -20.10
CA LYS A 287 29.15 23.45 -19.35
C LYS A 287 28.44 22.12 -19.64
N ILE A 288 27.11 22.11 -19.63
CA ILE A 288 26.32 20.91 -19.94
C ILE A 288 26.51 20.50 -21.40
N ARG A 289 26.50 21.45 -22.35
CA ARG A 289 26.73 21.16 -23.77
C ARG A 289 28.06 20.43 -24.00
N ASN A 290 29.09 20.85 -23.29
CA ASN A 290 30.45 20.33 -23.43
C ASN A 290 30.73 19.08 -22.57
N SER A 291 29.79 18.64 -21.71
CA SER A 291 30.01 17.50 -20.80
C SER A 291 29.92 16.13 -21.49
N SER A 292 29.13 16.03 -22.56
CA SER A 292 28.89 14.78 -23.29
C SER A 292 28.45 15.08 -24.72
N PRO A 293 28.76 14.24 -25.72
CA PRO A 293 28.13 14.31 -27.05
C PRO A 293 26.70 13.73 -27.07
N ASP A 294 26.32 12.95 -26.06
CA ASP A 294 25.00 12.33 -25.96
C ASP A 294 23.94 13.33 -25.47
N PHE A 295 22.89 13.51 -26.27
CA PHE A 295 21.76 14.38 -25.94
C PHE A 295 20.99 13.90 -24.71
N ARG A 296 20.91 12.58 -24.46
CA ARG A 296 20.26 12.06 -23.26
C ARG A 296 21.03 12.44 -22.00
N ALA A 297 22.35 12.20 -21.98
CA ALA A 297 23.21 12.64 -20.88
C ALA A 297 23.13 14.16 -20.61
N ARG A 298 23.04 14.98 -21.67
CA ARG A 298 22.85 16.44 -21.54
C ARG A 298 21.49 16.80 -20.93
N ALA A 299 20.41 16.12 -21.33
CA ALA A 299 19.10 16.33 -20.74
C ALA A 299 19.04 15.92 -19.27
N GLU A 300 19.65 14.79 -18.92
CA GLU A 300 19.80 14.33 -17.52
C GLU A 300 20.56 15.36 -16.67
N ALA A 301 21.66 15.92 -17.20
CA ALA A 301 22.42 16.97 -16.53
C ALA A 301 21.65 18.29 -16.38
N ALA A 302 20.86 18.69 -17.38
CA ALA A 302 19.98 19.85 -17.29
C ALA A 302 18.88 19.64 -16.24
N LEU A 303 18.28 18.45 -16.20
CA LEU A 303 17.27 18.09 -15.21
C LEU A 303 17.86 18.12 -13.79
N ALA A 304 19.02 17.50 -13.58
CA ALA A 304 19.73 17.52 -12.29
C ALA A 304 20.06 18.94 -11.83
N LEU A 305 20.54 19.80 -12.74
CA LEU A 305 20.78 21.20 -12.40
C LEU A 305 19.51 21.89 -11.88
N VAL A 306 18.37 21.67 -12.52
CA VAL A 306 17.10 22.29 -12.11
C VAL A 306 16.56 21.68 -10.81
N GLN A 307 16.60 20.36 -10.66
CA GLN A 307 16.12 19.68 -9.45
C GLN A 307 16.97 20.05 -8.23
N ASP A 308 18.30 19.97 -8.34
CA ASP A 308 19.20 20.02 -7.19
C ASP A 308 19.65 21.45 -6.82
N ARG A 309 19.65 22.38 -7.79
CA ARG A 309 20.20 23.74 -7.59
C ARG A 309 19.13 24.84 -7.54
N VAL A 310 17.86 24.47 -7.63
CA VAL A 310 16.72 25.40 -7.54
C VAL A 310 15.68 24.82 -6.60
N ARG A 311 15.45 25.47 -5.45
CA ARG A 311 14.47 25.02 -4.46
C ARG A 311 13.04 25.30 -4.94
N TYR A 312 12.11 24.40 -4.59
CA TYR A 312 10.69 24.67 -4.83
C TYR A 312 10.17 25.75 -3.87
N VAL A 313 9.61 26.83 -4.44
CA VAL A 313 8.88 27.89 -3.70
C VAL A 313 7.75 28.37 -4.60
N ALA A 314 6.51 28.14 -4.20
CA ALA A 314 5.35 28.57 -4.97
C ALA A 314 5.03 30.04 -4.68
N LEU A 315 4.99 30.85 -5.74
CA LEU A 315 4.65 32.27 -5.69
C LEU A 315 3.46 32.52 -6.61
N GLU A 316 2.26 32.53 -6.06
CA GLU A 316 1.02 32.51 -6.85
C GLU A 316 0.29 33.86 -6.93
N MET A 317 0.79 34.86 -6.20
CA MET A 317 0.22 36.21 -6.18
C MET A 317 0.24 36.89 -7.56
N GLY A 318 -0.80 37.67 -7.84
CA GLY A 318 -1.00 38.40 -9.09
C GLY A 318 -1.26 37.45 -10.25
N VAL A 319 -0.48 37.61 -11.31
CA VAL A 319 -0.48 36.69 -12.47
C VAL A 319 0.31 35.41 -12.21
N GLY A 320 0.91 35.27 -11.02
CA GLY A 320 1.77 34.15 -10.63
C GLY A 320 1.06 32.79 -10.65
N GLY A 321 -0.27 32.75 -10.65
CA GLY A 321 -1.04 31.52 -10.87
C GLY A 321 -0.74 30.84 -12.22
N TYR A 322 -0.58 31.62 -13.29
CA TYR A 322 -0.38 31.10 -14.66
C TYR A 322 0.95 31.48 -15.30
N VAL A 323 1.51 32.64 -14.95
CA VAL A 323 2.72 33.17 -15.62
C VAL A 323 3.97 32.59 -14.96
N PRO A 324 4.82 31.84 -15.69
CA PRO A 324 6.11 31.37 -15.20
C PRO A 324 7.05 32.55 -14.94
N SER A 325 7.88 32.44 -13.89
CA SER A 325 9.04 33.32 -13.72
C SER A 325 10.10 33.02 -14.78
N ASP A 326 10.77 34.06 -15.28
CA ASP A 326 11.86 33.92 -16.24
C ASP A 326 12.96 32.96 -15.76
N ALA A 327 13.52 32.19 -16.68
CA ALA A 327 14.59 31.23 -16.43
C ALA A 327 15.81 31.88 -15.76
N ALA A 328 16.24 33.05 -16.26
CA ALA A 328 17.37 33.79 -15.72
C ALA A 328 17.11 34.28 -14.28
N ILE A 329 15.89 34.74 -13.98
CA ILE A 329 15.49 35.17 -12.63
C ILE A 329 15.45 33.97 -11.69
N THR A 330 14.83 32.87 -12.12
CA THR A 330 14.72 31.62 -11.37
C THR A 330 16.11 31.06 -11.01
N TRP A 331 17.02 31.05 -11.98
CA TRP A 331 18.41 30.67 -11.77
C TRP A 331 19.13 31.60 -10.80
N SER A 332 18.98 32.92 -10.97
CA SER A 332 19.62 33.92 -10.12
C SER A 332 19.19 33.79 -8.66
N ARG A 333 17.89 33.58 -8.39
CA ARG A 333 17.34 33.52 -7.03
C ARG A 333 17.42 32.13 -6.39
N ARG A 334 17.67 31.08 -7.18
CA ARG A 334 17.79 29.68 -6.72
C ARG A 334 16.51 29.08 -6.14
N PHE A 335 15.36 29.62 -6.53
CA PHE A 335 14.07 29.02 -6.21
C PHE A 335 13.01 29.34 -7.27
N GLY A 336 11.96 28.54 -7.32
CA GLY A 336 10.80 28.74 -8.18
C GLY A 336 9.76 27.65 -8.02
N ASP A 337 8.57 27.90 -8.55
CA ASP A 337 7.45 26.96 -8.57
C ASP A 337 7.54 26.00 -9.77
N CYS A 338 6.51 25.17 -9.99
CA CYS A 338 6.49 24.22 -11.10
C CYS A 338 6.66 24.90 -12.46
N LYS A 339 6.05 26.07 -12.63
CA LYS A 339 6.10 26.86 -13.86
C LYS A 339 7.49 27.44 -14.10
N ALA A 340 8.09 28.06 -13.09
CA ALA A 340 9.43 28.63 -13.15
C ALA A 340 10.51 27.56 -13.38
N LYS A 341 10.44 26.43 -12.67
CA LYS A 341 11.39 25.32 -12.86
C LYS A 341 11.22 24.69 -14.25
N THR A 342 9.99 24.57 -14.75
CA THR A 342 9.71 24.12 -16.12
C THR A 342 10.26 25.09 -17.17
N ALA A 343 10.06 26.41 -17.02
CA ALA A 343 10.60 27.41 -17.94
C ALA A 343 12.13 27.38 -18.00
N LEU A 344 12.79 27.26 -16.84
CA LEU A 344 14.24 27.09 -16.76
C LEU A 344 14.73 25.82 -17.47
N LEU A 345 14.07 24.68 -17.22
CA LEU A 345 14.43 23.42 -17.85
C LEU A 345 14.23 23.46 -19.38
N LEU A 346 13.11 24.03 -19.84
CA LEU A 346 12.84 24.24 -21.27
C LEU A 346 13.94 25.07 -21.93
N GLY A 347 14.32 26.19 -21.32
CA GLY A 347 15.37 27.05 -21.84
C GLY A 347 16.69 26.29 -22.02
N LEU A 348 17.06 25.49 -21.02
CA LEU A 348 18.28 24.68 -21.07
C LEU A 348 18.21 23.64 -22.18
N LEU A 349 17.11 22.88 -22.28
CA LEU A 349 16.93 21.86 -23.30
C LEU A 349 16.91 22.45 -24.72
N HIS A 350 16.21 23.55 -24.94
CA HIS A 350 16.22 24.26 -26.22
C HIS A 350 17.62 24.75 -26.57
N GLY A 351 18.34 25.34 -25.60
CA GLY A 351 19.73 25.75 -25.76
C GLY A 351 20.63 24.57 -26.16
N LEU A 352 20.40 23.38 -25.62
CA LEU A 352 21.13 22.15 -25.93
C LEU A 352 20.74 21.53 -27.28
N GLY A 353 19.77 22.10 -28.00
CA GLY A 353 19.26 21.59 -29.27
C GLY A 353 18.30 20.40 -29.11
N ILE A 354 17.67 20.26 -27.95
CA ILE A 354 16.74 19.17 -27.63
C ILE A 354 15.31 19.69 -27.80
N ALA A 355 14.51 18.96 -28.60
CA ALA A 355 13.10 19.27 -28.78
C ALA A 355 12.35 19.00 -27.47
N ALA A 356 11.78 20.05 -26.87
CA ALA A 356 11.10 19.97 -25.58
C ALA A 356 9.93 20.94 -25.51
N GLU A 357 8.89 20.57 -24.77
CA GLU A 357 7.68 21.38 -24.60
C GLU A 357 7.09 21.26 -23.19
N PRO A 358 6.50 22.35 -22.66
CA PRO A 358 5.74 22.31 -21.41
C PRO A 358 4.45 21.50 -21.59
N VAL A 359 4.11 20.69 -20.59
CA VAL A 359 2.85 19.94 -20.54
C VAL A 359 2.18 20.20 -19.20
N ALA A 360 1.00 20.82 -19.24
CA ALA A 360 0.15 21.03 -18.06
C ALA A 360 -0.60 19.75 -17.72
N VAL A 361 -0.69 19.40 -16.44
CA VAL A 361 -1.33 18.18 -15.94
C VAL A 361 -2.17 18.46 -14.70
N ASN A 362 -3.01 17.50 -14.34
CA ASN A 362 -3.61 17.45 -13.00
C ASN A 362 -3.06 16.24 -12.24
N VAL A 363 -2.30 16.49 -11.17
CA VAL A 363 -1.63 15.42 -10.41
C VAL A 363 -2.57 14.59 -9.53
N VAL A 364 -3.83 15.02 -9.36
CA VAL A 364 -4.83 14.37 -8.49
C VAL A 364 -6.03 13.84 -9.28
N ALA A 365 -6.51 14.61 -10.25
CA ALA A 365 -7.77 14.39 -10.98
C ALA A 365 -7.56 14.34 -12.50
N GLY A 366 -6.43 13.76 -12.93
CA GLY A 366 -6.11 13.55 -14.34
C GLY A 366 -6.99 12.51 -15.04
N ASP A 367 -7.40 11.45 -14.34
CA ASP A 367 -8.29 10.42 -14.89
C ASP A 367 -9.63 11.02 -15.36
N GLY A 368 -10.00 10.72 -16.60
CA GLY A 368 -11.23 11.18 -17.24
C GLY A 368 -11.20 12.60 -17.80
N MET A 369 -10.05 13.31 -17.81
CA MET A 369 -9.95 14.66 -18.37
C MET A 369 -10.37 14.75 -19.85
N ASP A 370 -10.16 13.69 -20.64
CA ASP A 370 -10.60 13.59 -22.04
C ASP A 370 -12.12 13.63 -22.22
N GLN A 371 -12.87 13.38 -21.15
CA GLN A 371 -14.33 13.39 -21.14
C GLN A 371 -14.89 14.74 -20.65
N ARG A 372 -14.04 15.67 -20.22
CA ARG A 372 -14.40 16.97 -19.62
C ARG A 372 -14.42 18.10 -20.65
N LEU A 373 -15.07 19.21 -20.33
CA LEU A 373 -14.89 20.45 -21.09
C LEU A 373 -13.49 21.04 -20.88
N PRO A 374 -12.96 21.80 -21.87
CA PRO A 374 -11.66 22.47 -21.72
C PRO A 374 -11.74 23.59 -20.68
N LEU A 375 -11.16 23.34 -19.51
CA LEU A 375 -11.08 24.28 -18.40
C LEU A 375 -9.60 24.49 -18.03
N ALA A 376 -9.12 25.73 -18.03
CA ALA A 376 -7.75 26.07 -17.66
C ALA A 376 -7.51 25.79 -16.17
N ALA A 377 -8.49 26.08 -15.31
CA ALA A 377 -8.44 25.83 -13.87
C ALA A 377 -8.35 24.33 -13.49
N MET A 378 -8.45 23.40 -14.45
CA MET A 378 -8.25 21.99 -14.16
C MET A 378 -6.78 21.58 -14.03
N PHE A 379 -5.84 22.37 -14.52
CA PHE A 379 -4.42 22.05 -14.42
C PHE A 379 -3.85 22.61 -13.11
N ASN A 380 -3.08 21.80 -12.38
CA ASN A 380 -2.45 22.18 -11.11
C ASN A 380 -0.93 21.94 -11.09
N HIS A 381 -0.37 21.42 -12.17
CA HIS A 381 1.08 21.20 -12.31
C HIS A 381 1.50 21.31 -13.78
N VAL A 382 2.79 21.51 -14.00
CA VAL A 382 3.39 21.54 -15.33
C VAL A 382 4.77 20.89 -15.28
N LEU A 383 5.08 20.11 -16.31
CA LEU A 383 6.38 19.46 -16.50
C LEU A 383 6.82 19.53 -17.96
N VAL A 384 7.94 18.90 -18.32
CA VAL A 384 8.49 18.92 -19.67
C VAL A 384 8.33 17.55 -20.35
N ARG A 385 7.86 17.56 -21.60
CA ARG A 385 7.98 16.44 -22.53
C ARG A 385 9.11 16.73 -23.50
N ALA A 386 10.14 15.88 -23.53
CA ALA A 386 11.28 16.03 -24.44
C ALA A 386 11.34 14.85 -25.42
N THR A 387 11.81 15.12 -26.64
CA THR A 387 12.05 14.10 -27.67
C THR A 387 13.55 14.07 -27.99
N ILE A 388 14.17 12.91 -27.80
CA ILE A 388 15.59 12.68 -28.09
C ILE A 388 15.67 11.48 -29.04
N GLY A 389 16.12 11.72 -30.27
CA GLY A 389 15.93 10.76 -31.35
C GLY A 389 14.43 10.50 -31.59
N ASP A 390 14.03 9.23 -31.62
CA ASP A 390 12.62 8.82 -31.78
C ASP A 390 11.93 8.51 -30.43
N THR A 391 12.57 8.83 -29.30
CA THR A 391 12.08 8.48 -27.96
C THR A 391 11.59 9.71 -27.20
N THR A 392 10.41 9.59 -26.60
CA THR A 392 9.81 10.60 -25.73
C THR A 392 10.18 10.33 -24.27
N PHE A 393 10.58 11.39 -23.56
CA PHE A 393 10.88 11.38 -22.13
C PHE A 393 10.04 12.42 -21.41
N TRP A 394 9.73 12.15 -20.14
CA TRP A 394 9.01 13.05 -19.25
C TRP A 394 9.96 13.53 -18.14
N LEU A 395 10.11 14.84 -18.02
CA LEU A 395 11.08 15.47 -17.14
C LEU A 395 10.34 16.43 -16.22
N ASP A 396 10.42 16.20 -14.92
CA ASP A 396 9.80 17.06 -13.92
C ASP A 396 10.85 17.73 -13.06
N GLY A 397 11.09 19.01 -13.31
CA GLY A 397 12.06 19.81 -12.55
C GLY A 397 11.68 19.98 -11.07
N THR A 398 10.47 19.66 -10.63
CA THR A 398 10.05 19.83 -9.23
C THR A 398 10.32 18.62 -8.35
N ARG A 399 10.64 17.46 -8.93
CA ARG A 399 10.98 16.26 -8.16
C ARG A 399 12.37 16.39 -7.54
N ALA A 400 12.57 15.71 -6.41
CA ALA A 400 13.85 15.66 -5.69
C ALA A 400 14.76 14.51 -6.17
N SER A 401 14.27 13.69 -7.10
CA SER A 401 14.96 12.55 -7.71
C SER A 401 14.42 12.27 -9.12
N HIS A 402 14.98 11.29 -9.83
CA HIS A 402 14.79 11.01 -11.25
C HIS A 402 15.51 12.00 -12.19
N HIS A 403 16.81 12.15 -12.00
CA HIS A 403 17.70 12.74 -12.99
C HIS A 403 17.85 11.83 -14.21
N ARG A 404 17.79 10.51 -14.03
CA ARG A 404 17.98 9.51 -15.11
C ARG A 404 16.71 9.39 -15.96
N LEU A 405 16.87 9.55 -17.27
CA LEU A 405 15.72 9.50 -18.19
C LEU A 405 15.47 8.07 -18.65
N ARG A 406 14.33 7.47 -18.34
CA ARG A 406 13.92 6.16 -18.89
C ARG A 406 12.64 6.32 -19.67
N SER A 407 12.50 5.63 -20.80
CA SER A 407 11.30 5.73 -21.65
C SER A 407 10.03 5.21 -20.97
N GLU A 408 10.19 4.32 -19.99
CA GLU A 408 9.11 3.77 -19.18
C GLU A 408 8.69 4.65 -17.98
N ASP A 409 9.48 5.69 -17.66
CA ASP A 409 9.21 6.61 -16.53
C ASP A 409 8.19 7.69 -16.94
N VAL A 410 6.98 7.25 -17.30
CA VAL A 410 5.84 8.13 -17.56
C VAL A 410 5.11 8.40 -16.25
N PRO A 411 4.98 9.66 -15.79
CA PRO A 411 4.16 9.97 -14.62
C PRO A 411 2.70 9.53 -14.83
N LEU A 412 2.10 8.89 -13.83
CA LEU A 412 0.68 8.48 -13.87
C LEU A 412 -0.22 9.69 -13.57
N PHE A 413 -0.32 10.60 -14.54
CA PHE A 413 -1.25 11.73 -14.51
C PHE A 413 -2.42 11.56 -15.49
N ASP A 414 -2.49 10.41 -16.19
CA ASP A 414 -3.50 10.03 -17.20
C ASP A 414 -3.52 10.90 -18.47
N TRP A 415 -3.61 12.21 -18.33
CA TRP A 415 -3.72 13.18 -19.40
C TRP A 415 -2.91 14.44 -19.12
N GLY A 416 -2.26 14.96 -20.16
CA GLY A 416 -1.58 16.25 -20.12
C GLY A 416 -1.91 17.10 -21.35
N LEU A 417 -1.80 18.42 -21.21
CA LEU A 417 -1.97 19.37 -22.31
C LEU A 417 -0.62 20.01 -22.67
N PRO A 418 -0.03 19.67 -23.83
CA PRO A 418 1.13 20.40 -24.34
C PRO A 418 0.77 21.87 -24.54
N LEU A 419 1.54 22.80 -23.94
CA LEU A 419 1.32 24.24 -24.03
C LEU A 419 2.17 24.83 -25.16
N VAL A 420 1.87 24.40 -26.38
CA VAL A 420 2.50 24.86 -27.63
C VAL A 420 1.44 25.27 -28.65
N ALA A 421 1.76 26.26 -29.49
CA ALA A 421 0.78 26.84 -30.42
C ALA A 421 0.15 25.83 -31.40
N SER A 422 0.88 24.76 -31.72
CA SER A 422 0.44 23.67 -32.61
C SER A 422 -0.38 22.58 -31.91
N ALA A 423 -0.51 22.59 -30.59
CA ALA A 423 -1.23 21.54 -29.87
C ALA A 423 -2.72 21.57 -30.21
N THR A 424 -3.27 20.39 -30.52
CA THR A 424 -4.69 20.23 -30.86
C THR A 424 -5.52 19.69 -29.71
N GLY A 425 -4.92 19.08 -28.69
CA GLY A 425 -5.64 18.53 -27.54
C GLY A 425 -4.74 17.84 -26.52
N LEU A 426 -5.40 17.12 -25.59
CA LEU A 426 -4.74 16.34 -24.54
C LEU A 426 -3.93 15.18 -25.12
N VAL A 427 -2.84 14.81 -24.43
CA VAL A 427 -2.01 13.64 -24.72
C VAL A 427 -2.09 12.65 -23.56
N ARG A 428 -2.16 11.36 -23.86
CA ARG A 428 -2.25 10.30 -22.85
C ARG A 428 -0.91 10.13 -22.14
N MET A 429 -0.95 10.08 -20.81
CA MET A 429 0.18 9.85 -19.90
C MET A 429 -0.09 8.62 -19.05
N MET A 430 0.26 7.44 -19.57
CA MET A 430 0.06 6.16 -18.88
C MET A 430 1.38 5.39 -18.89
N PRO A 431 2.03 5.16 -17.73
CA PRO A 431 3.19 4.29 -17.66
C PRO A 431 2.83 2.86 -18.09
N PRO A 432 3.76 2.12 -18.71
CA PRO A 432 3.60 0.69 -18.92
C PRO A 432 3.69 -0.06 -17.58
N PRO A 433 3.26 -1.33 -17.52
CA PRO A 433 3.45 -2.15 -16.33
C PRO A 433 4.94 -2.19 -15.92
N PRO A 434 5.28 -1.86 -14.67
CA PRO A 434 6.67 -1.65 -14.22
C PRO A 434 7.55 -2.87 -14.46
N SER A 435 8.69 -2.72 -15.12
CA SER A 435 9.62 -3.81 -15.45
C SER A 435 10.55 -4.18 -14.28
N VAL A 436 10.74 -3.22 -13.36
CA VAL A 436 11.63 -3.31 -12.20
C VAL A 436 10.85 -3.02 -10.91
N PRO A 437 11.21 -3.65 -9.78
CA PRO A 437 10.54 -3.40 -8.51
C PRO A 437 10.79 -1.98 -7.99
N PHE A 438 9.73 -1.37 -7.43
CA PHE A 438 9.83 -0.15 -6.62
C PHE A 438 10.36 -0.45 -5.21
N GLU A 439 10.08 -1.66 -4.72
CA GLU A 439 10.63 -2.22 -3.48
C GLU A 439 11.08 -3.65 -3.75
N ALA A 440 12.37 -3.93 -3.52
CA ALA A 440 12.92 -5.28 -3.53
C ALA A 440 13.52 -5.60 -2.16
N MET A 441 13.04 -6.65 -1.50
CA MET A 441 13.58 -7.12 -0.22
C MET A 441 14.29 -8.45 -0.39
N SER A 442 15.51 -8.56 0.12
CA SER A 442 16.24 -9.83 0.18
C SER A 442 16.61 -10.16 1.62
N VAL A 443 16.41 -11.41 2.03
CA VAL A 443 16.70 -11.91 3.37
C VAL A 443 17.56 -13.17 3.26
N HIS A 444 18.66 -13.20 3.99
CA HIS A 444 19.55 -14.36 4.09
C HIS A 444 19.65 -14.78 5.55
N ILE A 445 19.26 -16.02 5.85
CA ILE A 445 19.25 -16.60 7.20
C ILE A 445 20.19 -17.81 7.21
N ASP A 446 21.19 -17.78 8.08
CA ASP A 446 22.07 -18.93 8.32
C ASP A 446 21.58 -19.75 9.53
N ALA A 447 20.69 -20.70 9.27
CA ALA A 447 20.20 -21.63 10.28
C ALA A 447 21.05 -22.92 10.37
N SER A 448 22.26 -22.94 9.80
CA SER A 448 23.10 -24.14 9.75
C SER A 448 23.51 -24.66 11.14
N ALA A 449 23.49 -23.78 12.14
CA ALA A 449 23.73 -24.10 13.54
C ALA A 449 22.57 -24.84 14.20
N GLY A 450 21.36 -24.86 13.60
CA GLY A 450 20.17 -25.52 14.12
C GLY A 450 18.92 -24.65 13.99
N VAL A 451 17.75 -25.28 13.79
CA VAL A 451 16.50 -24.58 13.45
C VAL A 451 15.93 -23.71 14.58
N GLN A 452 16.21 -24.02 15.85
CA GLN A 452 15.83 -23.21 17.01
C GLN A 452 16.98 -22.38 17.59
N ALA A 453 18.16 -22.44 16.98
CA ALA A 453 19.28 -21.60 17.38
C ALA A 453 19.04 -20.18 16.82
N PRO A 454 19.43 -19.12 17.56
CA PRO A 454 19.46 -17.77 17.00
C PRO A 454 20.32 -17.75 15.74
N ALA A 455 19.71 -17.44 14.59
CA ALA A 455 20.31 -17.57 13.28
C ALA A 455 20.86 -16.22 12.79
N PRO A 456 22.15 -16.10 12.44
CA PRO A 456 22.68 -14.91 11.78
C PRO A 456 21.84 -14.58 10.55
N THR A 457 21.42 -13.32 10.46
CA THR A 457 20.53 -12.85 9.40
C THR A 457 21.07 -11.57 8.79
N GLU A 458 21.14 -11.54 7.48
CA GLU A 458 21.40 -10.34 6.69
C GLU A 458 20.16 -10.03 5.85
N ALA A 459 19.75 -8.77 5.82
CA ALA A 459 18.62 -8.36 5.00
C ALA A 459 18.89 -7.01 4.34
N GLU A 460 18.30 -6.83 3.16
CA GLU A 460 18.38 -5.59 2.39
C GLU A 460 17.00 -5.26 1.82
N ILE A 461 16.63 -3.98 1.90
CA ILE A 461 15.51 -3.39 1.16
C ILE A 461 16.11 -2.38 0.19
N VAL A 462 15.83 -2.55 -1.10
CA VAL A 462 16.16 -1.60 -2.16
C VAL A 462 14.88 -0.90 -2.60
N LEU A 463 14.80 0.39 -2.34
CA LEU A 463 13.74 1.25 -2.85
C LEU A 463 14.24 1.96 -4.11
N THR A 464 13.37 2.16 -5.10
CA THR A 464 13.69 2.93 -6.31
C THR A 464 12.73 4.10 -6.51
N GLY A 465 13.18 5.08 -7.29
CA GLY A 465 12.38 6.22 -7.72
C GLY A 465 11.97 7.18 -6.60
N ASP A 466 10.77 7.77 -6.69
CA ASP A 466 10.30 8.75 -5.70
C ASP A 466 10.27 8.20 -4.26
N SER A 467 9.92 6.92 -4.11
CA SER A 467 9.90 6.26 -2.80
C SER A 467 11.29 6.21 -2.17
N ALA A 468 12.32 5.96 -2.98
CA ALA A 468 13.71 5.94 -2.52
C ALA A 468 14.14 7.32 -2.00
N ALA A 469 13.90 8.37 -2.79
CA ALA A 469 14.32 9.72 -2.45
C ALA A 469 13.55 10.28 -1.26
N GLY A 470 12.22 10.15 -1.26
CA GLY A 470 11.39 10.60 -0.15
C GLY A 470 11.74 9.90 1.17
N THR A 471 12.04 8.59 1.11
CA THR A 471 12.51 7.85 2.29
C THR A 471 13.91 8.31 2.72
N ASN A 472 14.82 8.51 1.77
CA ASN A 472 16.18 8.99 2.07
C ASN A 472 16.16 10.37 2.75
N ASP A 473 15.38 11.31 2.21
CA ASP A 473 15.22 12.65 2.78
C ASP A 473 14.60 12.62 4.17
N SER A 474 13.57 11.78 4.35
CA SER A 474 12.94 11.57 5.66
C SER A 474 13.93 11.04 6.70
N LEU A 475 14.79 10.10 6.31
CA LEU A 475 15.83 9.54 7.20
C LEU A 475 16.98 10.53 7.44
N ALA A 476 17.32 11.36 6.44
CA ALA A 476 18.35 12.38 6.54
C ALA A 476 17.93 13.52 7.49
N ALA A 477 16.63 13.83 7.55
CA ALA A 477 16.07 14.83 8.46
C ALA A 477 16.03 14.36 9.94
N MET A 478 16.22 13.08 10.22
CA MET A 478 16.20 12.53 11.58
C MET A 478 17.54 12.67 12.29
N THR A 479 17.48 12.80 13.63
CA THR A 479 18.67 12.61 14.47
C THR A 479 19.20 11.18 14.34
N ALA A 480 20.46 10.95 14.70
CA ALA A 480 21.06 9.62 14.61
C ALA A 480 20.29 8.57 15.44
N ASP A 481 19.82 8.94 16.63
CA ASP A 481 19.04 8.05 17.50
C ASP A 481 17.64 7.77 16.94
N ALA A 482 16.92 8.80 16.49
CA ALA A 482 15.60 8.63 15.89
C ALA A 482 15.66 7.79 14.60
N ARG A 483 16.70 7.99 13.77
CA ARG A 483 16.95 7.18 12.58
C ARG A 483 17.23 5.71 12.95
N ARG A 484 18.08 5.46 13.96
CA ARG A 484 18.37 4.09 14.43
C ARG A 484 17.09 3.38 14.88
N GLU A 485 16.28 4.04 15.71
CA GLU A 485 15.01 3.47 16.18
C GLU A 485 14.00 3.25 15.05
N ALA A 486 13.93 4.16 14.08
CA ALA A 486 13.05 4.01 12.92
C ALA A 486 13.44 2.78 12.08
N LEU A 487 14.74 2.59 11.84
CA LEU A 487 15.26 1.42 11.13
C LEU A 487 15.04 0.12 11.92
N GLU A 488 15.23 0.14 13.24
CA GLU A 488 14.97 -1.01 14.09
C GLU A 488 13.48 -1.42 14.05
N ARG A 489 12.56 -0.44 14.13
CA ARG A 489 11.12 -0.68 13.99
C ARG A 489 10.75 -1.21 12.61
N LEU A 490 11.37 -0.70 11.54
CA LEU A 490 11.16 -1.18 10.18
C LEU A 490 11.48 -2.68 10.10
N TRP A 491 12.66 -3.10 10.56
CA TRP A 491 13.09 -4.50 10.49
C TRP A 491 12.27 -5.43 11.38
N LYS A 492 11.92 -5.00 12.60
CA LYS A 492 11.00 -5.75 13.48
C LYS A 492 9.62 -5.92 12.87
N THR A 493 9.12 -4.91 12.16
CA THR A 493 7.84 -5.00 11.44
C THR A 493 7.90 -5.96 10.26
N ARG A 494 9.03 -6.02 9.55
CA ARG A 494 9.22 -6.84 8.35
C ARG A 494 9.56 -8.30 8.66
N LEU A 495 10.31 -8.57 9.72
CA LEU A 495 10.87 -9.89 10.04
C LEU A 495 10.42 -10.45 11.40
N GLY A 496 9.60 -9.72 12.16
CA GLY A 496 9.13 -10.16 13.46
C GLY A 496 10.22 -10.13 14.54
N GLN A 497 10.53 -11.30 15.13
CA GLN A 497 11.45 -11.44 16.26
C GLN A 497 12.94 -11.38 15.85
N ILE A 498 13.34 -10.30 15.18
CA ILE A 498 14.72 -10.01 14.81
C ILE A 498 15.40 -9.17 15.91
N GLU A 499 16.59 -9.59 16.34
CA GLU A 499 17.52 -8.76 17.10
C GLU A 499 18.45 -8.04 16.12
N VAL A 500 18.22 -6.74 15.91
CA VAL A 500 19.01 -5.94 14.97
C VAL A 500 20.35 -5.58 15.60
N LYS A 501 21.44 -6.08 15.02
CA LYS A 501 22.81 -5.77 15.45
C LYS A 501 23.35 -4.50 14.80
N THR A 502 23.19 -4.39 13.48
CA THR A 502 23.52 -3.19 12.71
C THR A 502 22.42 -2.91 11.70
N SER A 503 22.19 -1.64 11.43
CA SER A 503 21.32 -1.19 10.35
C SER A 503 21.89 0.09 9.76
N SER A 504 21.91 0.20 8.45
CA SER A 504 22.49 1.34 7.74
C SER A 504 21.74 1.63 6.46
N THR A 505 21.93 2.84 5.94
CA THR A 505 21.35 3.25 4.67
C THR A 505 22.43 3.80 3.75
N ARG A 506 22.32 3.47 2.46
CA ARG A 506 23.15 4.02 1.39
C ARG A 506 22.25 4.41 0.24
N TYR A 507 22.23 5.70 -0.10
CA TYR A 507 21.63 6.15 -1.35
C TYR A 507 22.65 6.01 -2.47
N ASP A 508 22.31 5.23 -3.48
CA ASP A 508 23.07 5.08 -4.71
C ASP A 508 22.59 6.14 -5.70
N THR A 509 23.40 7.18 -5.92
CA THR A 509 23.01 8.31 -6.79
C THR A 509 22.94 7.92 -8.26
N ASP A 510 23.75 6.95 -8.71
CA ASP A 510 23.77 6.53 -10.11
C ASP A 510 22.57 5.63 -10.43
N ALA A 511 22.21 4.74 -9.50
CA ALA A 511 21.04 3.87 -9.62
C ALA A 511 19.73 4.54 -9.19
N GLU A 512 19.80 5.69 -8.51
CA GLU A 512 18.69 6.40 -7.87
C GLU A 512 17.90 5.49 -6.91
N ALA A 513 18.65 4.74 -6.12
CA ALA A 513 18.13 3.67 -5.27
C ALA A 513 18.58 3.86 -3.82
N LEU A 514 17.66 3.67 -2.87
CA LEU A 514 17.98 3.65 -1.45
C LEU A 514 18.13 2.20 -1.00
N HIS A 515 19.34 1.85 -0.59
CA HIS A 515 19.67 0.58 0.05
C HIS A 515 19.54 0.74 1.56
N ILE A 516 18.71 -0.08 2.18
CA ILE A 516 18.57 -0.19 3.63
C ILE A 516 19.02 -1.59 4.00
N VAL A 517 20.13 -1.70 4.73
CA VAL A 517 20.79 -2.99 5.01
C VAL A 517 20.82 -3.23 6.51
N MET A 518 20.59 -4.47 6.93
CA MET A 518 20.67 -4.90 8.31
C MET A 518 21.43 -6.21 8.46
N SER A 519 22.18 -6.30 9.55
CA SER A 519 22.66 -7.56 10.10
C SER A 519 22.05 -7.76 11.48
N GLY A 520 21.65 -8.98 11.81
CA GLY A 520 21.06 -9.29 13.10
C GLY A 520 21.03 -10.78 13.37
N THR A 521 20.25 -11.14 14.38
CA THR A 521 20.00 -12.53 14.74
C THR A 521 18.50 -12.76 14.76
N LEU A 522 18.01 -13.68 13.93
CA LEU A 522 16.62 -14.06 13.87
C LEU A 522 16.40 -15.31 14.70
N LYS A 523 15.40 -15.29 15.58
CA LYS A 523 14.89 -16.52 16.19
C LYS A 523 13.80 -17.07 15.29
N MET A 524 14.10 -18.18 14.61
CA MET A 524 13.11 -18.84 13.78
C MET A 524 12.11 -19.61 14.63
N GLU A 525 10.83 -19.41 14.37
CA GLU A 525 9.76 -20.11 15.07
C GLU A 525 9.31 -21.32 14.25
N TRP A 526 9.45 -22.51 14.84
CA TRP A 526 9.10 -23.79 14.22
C TRP A 526 8.00 -24.51 14.99
N PRO A 527 6.80 -23.91 15.13
CA PRO A 527 5.70 -24.53 15.85
C PRO A 527 5.44 -25.92 15.28
N HIS A 528 5.61 -26.93 16.14
CA HIS A 528 5.42 -28.35 15.81
C HIS A 528 6.15 -28.88 14.55
N GLY A 529 7.19 -28.18 14.09
CA GLY A 529 8.04 -28.63 12.97
C GLY A 529 7.85 -27.90 11.64
N GLU A 530 7.02 -26.86 11.61
CA GLU A 530 6.76 -26.08 10.39
C GLU A 530 7.30 -24.67 10.55
N TYR A 531 7.95 -24.13 9.53
CA TYR A 531 8.37 -22.73 9.46
C TYR A 531 7.51 -22.00 8.44
N HIS A 532 6.85 -20.93 8.90
CA HIS A 532 6.03 -20.06 8.06
C HIS A 532 6.90 -18.98 7.44
N VAL A 533 6.95 -18.93 6.12
CA VAL A 533 7.71 -17.90 5.39
C VAL A 533 6.84 -16.65 5.24
N GLU A 534 6.67 -15.91 6.32
CA GLU A 534 5.80 -14.72 6.38
C GLU A 534 6.09 -13.68 5.28
N PRO A 535 7.36 -13.34 4.94
CA PRO A 535 7.65 -12.35 3.90
C PRO A 535 7.17 -12.75 2.50
N ALA A 536 6.88 -14.03 2.26
CA ALA A 536 6.39 -14.55 0.98
C ALA A 536 4.85 -14.67 0.92
N ASN A 537 4.12 -14.21 1.95
CA ASN A 537 2.67 -14.20 1.98
C ASN A 537 2.04 -13.05 1.18
N PHE A 538 0.88 -13.31 0.58
CA PHE A 538 0.05 -12.27 -0.02
C PHE A 538 -0.97 -11.72 0.99
N SER A 539 -0.90 -10.42 1.31
CA SER A 539 -1.74 -9.79 2.34
C SER A 539 -3.16 -9.44 1.87
N PHE A 540 -3.96 -10.44 1.46
CA PHE A 540 -5.33 -10.23 0.95
C PHE A 540 -6.45 -10.83 1.79
N ALA A 541 -6.18 -11.30 3.02
CA ALA A 541 -7.19 -11.97 3.86
C ALA A 541 -8.46 -11.12 4.08
N ASN A 542 -8.29 -9.79 4.18
CA ASN A 542 -9.37 -8.84 4.45
C ASN A 542 -9.86 -8.08 3.23
N VAL A 543 -9.50 -8.48 2.00
CA VAL A 543 -9.91 -7.76 0.79
C VAL A 543 -11.45 -7.80 0.65
N ASP A 544 -12.07 -6.64 0.44
CA ASP A 544 -13.50 -6.47 0.25
C ASP A 544 -13.77 -5.65 -1.03
N LEU A 545 -14.19 -6.34 -2.08
CA LEU A 545 -14.57 -5.79 -3.37
C LEU A 545 -16.09 -5.71 -3.52
N SER A 546 -16.87 -5.86 -2.45
CA SER A 546 -18.33 -5.74 -2.52
C SER A 546 -18.77 -4.29 -2.77
N ARG A 547 -19.93 -4.12 -3.43
CA ARG A 547 -20.59 -2.82 -3.64
C ARG A 547 -21.85 -2.72 -2.81
N ALA A 548 -22.13 -1.52 -2.31
CA ALA A 548 -23.41 -1.23 -1.67
C ALA A 548 -24.57 -1.41 -2.65
N ALA A 549 -25.72 -1.87 -2.15
CA ALA A 549 -26.93 -2.05 -2.95
C ALA A 549 -27.40 -0.73 -3.59
N GLY A 550 -27.96 -0.81 -4.80
CA GLY A 550 -28.46 0.35 -5.54
C GLY A 550 -27.40 1.22 -6.23
N ARG A 551 -26.11 0.82 -6.19
CA ARG A 551 -25.01 1.50 -6.90
C ARG A 551 -24.76 0.86 -8.27
N PRO A 552 -24.18 1.60 -9.24
CA PRO A 552 -23.82 1.02 -10.54
C PRO A 552 -22.86 -0.16 -10.36
N THR A 553 -23.20 -1.29 -10.99
CA THR A 553 -22.48 -2.57 -10.84
C THR A 553 -21.48 -2.84 -11.96
N ASP A 554 -21.43 -2.00 -12.98
CA ASP A 554 -20.61 -2.13 -14.19
C ASP A 554 -19.34 -1.26 -14.17
N ILE A 555 -19.27 -0.23 -13.32
CA ILE A 555 -18.09 0.62 -13.14
C ILE A 555 -16.87 -0.26 -12.76
N PRO A 556 -15.71 -0.15 -13.42
CA PRO A 556 -14.52 -0.95 -13.10
C PRO A 556 -13.96 -0.67 -11.70
N TYR A 557 -13.00 -1.49 -11.27
CA TYR A 557 -12.28 -1.33 -10.01
C TYR A 557 -10.89 -0.78 -10.29
N ALA A 558 -10.50 0.28 -9.59
CA ALA A 558 -9.16 0.84 -9.61
C ALA A 558 -8.16 -0.13 -8.96
N VAL A 559 -6.99 -0.21 -9.56
CA VAL A 559 -5.83 -0.98 -9.10
C VAL A 559 -4.75 0.01 -8.70
N THR A 560 -4.07 -0.22 -7.59
CA THR A 560 -2.86 0.55 -7.25
C THR A 560 -1.84 0.37 -8.37
N TYR A 561 -1.55 1.45 -9.09
CA TYR A 561 -0.76 1.43 -10.32
C TYR A 561 0.12 2.69 -10.39
N PRO A 562 1.33 2.60 -10.95
CA PRO A 562 2.09 1.36 -11.11
C PRO A 562 2.53 0.82 -9.74
N LEU A 563 2.57 -0.50 -9.58
CA LEU A 563 3.06 -1.20 -8.40
C LEU A 563 3.91 -2.40 -8.83
N TYR A 564 5.09 -2.56 -8.25
CA TYR A 564 5.87 -3.79 -8.33
C TYR A 564 6.72 -3.94 -7.08
N ASN A 565 6.45 -4.98 -6.30
CA ASN A 565 7.31 -5.39 -5.19
C ASN A 565 7.81 -6.83 -5.40
N ARG A 566 8.97 -7.12 -4.83
CA ARG A 566 9.56 -8.46 -4.85
C ARG A 566 10.26 -8.74 -3.52
N THR A 567 10.06 -9.93 -3.00
CA THR A 567 10.75 -10.44 -1.81
C THR A 567 11.45 -11.74 -2.14
N THR A 568 12.70 -11.89 -1.71
CA THR A 568 13.47 -13.14 -1.81
C THR A 568 13.99 -13.50 -0.43
N GLU A 569 13.74 -14.72 0.02
CA GLU A 569 14.26 -15.25 1.27
C GLU A 569 15.10 -16.50 0.99
N THR A 570 16.28 -16.57 1.59
CA THR A 570 17.21 -17.70 1.47
C THR A 570 17.61 -18.18 2.85
N ILE A 571 17.37 -19.46 3.14
CA ILE A 571 17.70 -20.09 4.42
C ILE A 571 18.72 -21.22 4.19
N VAL A 572 19.86 -21.13 4.86
CA VAL A 572 20.81 -22.25 4.95
C VAL A 572 20.39 -23.16 6.10
N LEU A 573 20.01 -24.39 5.80
CA LEU A 573 19.45 -25.34 6.76
C LEU A 573 20.53 -26.19 7.43
N PRO A 574 20.30 -26.66 8.68
CA PRO A 574 21.26 -27.50 9.38
C PRO A 574 21.35 -28.88 8.73
N LYS A 575 22.51 -29.52 8.88
CA LYS A 575 22.67 -30.94 8.56
C LYS A 575 21.91 -31.76 9.60
N SER A 576 21.02 -32.64 9.15
CA SER A 576 20.18 -33.46 10.02
C SER A 576 20.02 -34.88 9.49
N GLU A 577 19.61 -35.81 10.37
CA GLU A 577 19.03 -37.07 9.92
C GLU A 577 17.65 -36.80 9.29
N GLY A 578 17.42 -37.31 8.07
CA GLY A 578 16.25 -36.98 7.26
C GLY A 578 16.44 -35.74 6.38
N SER A 579 15.38 -35.30 5.71
CA SER A 579 15.45 -34.17 4.77
C SER A 579 14.31 -33.19 5.00
N PHE A 580 14.66 -31.90 5.06
CA PHE A 580 13.71 -30.81 4.92
C PHE A 580 12.99 -30.91 3.58
N HIS A 581 11.76 -30.41 3.53
CA HIS A 581 11.01 -30.32 2.28
C HIS A 581 9.99 -29.19 2.34
N ILE A 582 9.58 -28.76 1.15
CA ILE A 582 8.67 -27.64 0.94
C ILE A 582 7.22 -28.13 0.95
N GLY A 583 6.33 -27.36 1.57
CA GLY A 583 4.88 -27.60 1.58
C GLY A 583 4.25 -27.43 0.20
N THR A 584 2.93 -27.60 0.09
CA THR A 584 2.27 -27.60 -1.23
C THR A 584 1.92 -26.21 -1.76
N ALA A 585 1.80 -25.22 -0.89
CA ALA A 585 1.42 -23.85 -1.21
C ALA A 585 2.59 -22.98 -1.73
N MET A 586 3.54 -23.55 -2.46
CA MET A 586 4.78 -22.85 -2.85
C MET A 586 4.73 -22.17 -4.21
N GLU A 587 3.85 -22.62 -5.09
CA GLU A 587 3.80 -22.18 -6.49
C GLU A 587 2.56 -21.32 -6.73
N VAL A 588 2.77 -20.08 -7.15
CA VAL A 588 1.73 -19.18 -7.63
C VAL A 588 2.26 -18.49 -8.89
N ASP A 589 1.51 -18.56 -9.98
CA ASP A 589 1.78 -17.83 -11.21
C ASP A 589 0.45 -17.54 -11.89
N GLU A 590 -0.20 -16.46 -11.47
CA GLU A 590 -1.52 -16.08 -11.97
C GLU A 590 -1.74 -14.56 -11.94
N THR A 591 -2.72 -14.10 -12.74
CA THR A 591 -3.17 -12.70 -12.72
C THR A 591 -4.56 -12.61 -12.09
N VAL A 592 -4.70 -11.85 -11.01
CA VAL A 592 -5.94 -11.67 -10.26
C VAL A 592 -6.13 -10.20 -9.91
N ALA A 593 -7.34 -9.65 -10.13
CA ALA A 593 -7.67 -8.25 -9.83
C ALA A 593 -6.69 -7.21 -10.43
N GLY A 594 -6.12 -7.49 -11.60
CA GLY A 594 -5.14 -6.61 -12.25
C GLY A 594 -3.70 -6.75 -11.73
N PHE A 595 -3.43 -7.68 -10.81
CA PHE A 595 -2.07 -8.00 -10.32
C PHE A 595 -1.58 -9.33 -10.89
N ALA A 596 -0.38 -9.35 -11.47
CA ALA A 596 0.39 -10.57 -11.66
C ALA A 596 1.05 -10.94 -10.32
N LEU A 597 0.70 -12.11 -9.80
CA LEU A 597 1.16 -12.64 -8.54
C LEU A 597 2.07 -13.84 -8.83
N HIS A 598 3.30 -13.76 -8.32
CA HIS A 598 4.28 -14.83 -8.46
C HIS A 598 4.76 -15.30 -7.10
N ARG A 599 4.88 -16.62 -6.91
CA ARG A 599 5.57 -17.25 -5.78
C ARG A 599 6.21 -18.54 -6.27
N HIS A 600 7.48 -18.74 -5.97
CA HIS A 600 8.20 -19.96 -6.31
C HIS A 600 9.22 -20.29 -5.21
N ALA A 601 9.30 -21.57 -4.83
CA ALA A 601 10.28 -22.03 -3.85
C ALA A 601 11.09 -23.23 -4.37
N ASP A 602 12.38 -23.24 -4.03
CA ASP A 602 13.32 -24.29 -4.36
C ASP A 602 14.14 -24.70 -3.12
N LEU A 603 14.49 -25.99 -3.04
CA LEU A 603 15.31 -26.54 -1.97
C LEU A 603 16.39 -27.43 -2.57
N ARG A 604 17.64 -26.96 -2.55
CA ARG A 604 18.79 -27.67 -3.12
C ARG A 604 20.00 -27.59 -2.21
N GLY A 605 20.63 -28.74 -1.97
CA GLY A 605 21.88 -28.79 -1.20
C GLY A 605 21.77 -28.27 0.24
N GLY A 606 20.58 -28.29 0.85
CA GLY A 606 20.34 -27.72 2.17
C GLY A 606 20.11 -26.21 2.18
N VAL A 607 19.96 -25.58 1.01
CA VAL A 607 19.58 -24.17 0.88
C VAL A 607 18.15 -24.10 0.37
N PHE A 608 17.27 -23.49 1.16
CA PHE A 608 15.91 -23.15 0.77
C PHE A 608 15.90 -21.71 0.23
N THR A 609 15.27 -21.50 -0.92
CA THR A 609 15.05 -20.17 -1.47
C THR A 609 13.60 -20.04 -1.89
N ILE A 610 12.98 -18.91 -1.56
CA ILE A 610 11.63 -18.56 -2.00
C ILE A 610 11.60 -17.12 -2.49
N GLU A 611 10.99 -16.91 -3.63
CA GLU A 611 10.70 -15.59 -4.18
C GLU A 611 9.19 -15.39 -4.22
N SER A 612 8.72 -14.20 -3.82
CA SER A 612 7.36 -13.74 -4.09
C SER A 612 7.39 -12.36 -4.76
N SER A 613 6.42 -12.08 -5.60
CA SER A 613 6.26 -10.76 -6.18
C SER A 613 4.81 -10.44 -6.54
N MET A 614 4.48 -9.15 -6.50
CA MET A 614 3.19 -8.63 -6.94
C MET A 614 3.45 -7.43 -7.86
N ARG A 615 2.94 -7.53 -9.09
CA ARG A 615 3.10 -6.52 -10.13
C ARG A 615 1.74 -6.11 -10.68
N SER A 616 1.40 -4.83 -10.66
CA SER A 616 0.19 -4.32 -11.31
C SER A 616 0.34 -4.36 -12.83
N MET A 617 -0.59 -5.00 -13.53
CA MET A 617 -0.59 -5.17 -14.98
C MET A 617 -1.49 -4.16 -15.70
N ALA A 618 -2.43 -3.55 -14.98
CA ALA A 618 -3.33 -2.52 -15.49
C ALA A 618 -3.79 -1.61 -14.33
N PRO A 619 -4.20 -0.36 -14.61
CA PRO A 619 -4.71 0.56 -13.61
C PRO A 619 -6.15 0.23 -13.14
N GLU A 620 -6.83 -0.69 -13.83
CA GLU A 620 -8.19 -1.11 -13.50
C GLU A 620 -8.50 -2.55 -13.95
N PHE A 621 -9.51 -3.17 -13.33
CA PHE A 621 -10.07 -4.44 -13.78
C PHE A 621 -11.62 -4.41 -13.83
N PRO A 622 -12.26 -5.28 -14.65
CA PRO A 622 -13.71 -5.25 -14.86
C PRO A 622 -14.52 -5.62 -13.62
N ALA A 623 -15.66 -4.95 -13.42
CA ALA A 623 -16.55 -5.20 -12.28
C ALA A 623 -17.08 -6.64 -12.21
N ARG A 624 -17.34 -7.26 -13.38
CA ARG A 624 -17.80 -8.65 -13.50
C ARG A 624 -16.83 -9.67 -12.89
N ASP A 625 -15.56 -9.32 -12.76
CA ASP A 625 -14.53 -10.23 -12.24
C ASP A 625 -14.34 -10.10 -10.72
N ALA A 626 -14.94 -9.08 -10.08
CA ALA A 626 -14.67 -8.72 -8.69
C ALA A 626 -15.02 -9.80 -7.67
N THR A 627 -16.16 -10.48 -7.82
CA THR A 627 -16.56 -11.56 -6.90
C THR A 627 -15.58 -12.74 -6.96
N THR A 628 -15.23 -13.17 -8.17
CA THR A 628 -14.27 -14.26 -8.40
C THR A 628 -12.87 -13.86 -7.92
N ALA A 629 -12.44 -12.64 -8.22
CA ALA A 629 -11.15 -12.11 -7.79
C ALA A 629 -11.05 -12.02 -6.27
N GLN A 630 -12.07 -11.50 -5.57
CA GLN A 630 -12.11 -11.45 -4.10
C GLN A 630 -11.96 -12.85 -3.50
N ALA A 631 -12.73 -13.82 -4.00
CA ALA A 631 -12.65 -15.20 -3.52
C ALA A 631 -11.25 -15.78 -3.74
N ARG A 632 -10.64 -15.55 -4.91
CA ARG A 632 -9.30 -16.05 -5.23
C ARG A 632 -8.21 -15.39 -4.38
N LEU A 633 -8.24 -14.07 -4.21
CA LEU A 633 -7.28 -13.33 -3.38
C LEU A 633 -7.35 -13.78 -1.91
N ARG A 634 -8.55 -13.97 -1.36
CA ARG A 634 -8.71 -14.52 0.00
C ARG A 634 -8.21 -15.96 0.11
N ALA A 635 -8.44 -16.79 -0.91
CA ALA A 635 -7.90 -18.14 -0.95
C ALA A 635 -6.36 -18.15 -1.00
N LEU A 636 -5.74 -17.28 -1.80
CA LEU A 636 -4.28 -17.12 -1.83
C LEU A 636 -3.72 -16.67 -0.47
N ALA A 637 -4.40 -15.76 0.22
CA ALA A 637 -3.98 -15.31 1.56
C ALA A 637 -4.03 -16.42 2.62
N GLN A 638 -4.83 -17.47 2.40
CA GLN A 638 -4.88 -18.66 3.25
C GLN A 638 -3.82 -19.70 2.86
N GLN A 639 -3.20 -19.59 1.68
CA GLN A 639 -2.14 -20.48 1.21
C GLN A 639 -0.79 -20.03 1.76
N GLN A 640 -0.52 -20.46 2.99
CA GLN A 640 0.71 -20.17 3.72
C GLN A 640 1.89 -21.01 3.17
N PRO A 641 3.01 -20.40 2.76
CA PRO A 641 4.20 -21.12 2.34
C PRO A 641 4.93 -21.69 3.57
N LEU A 642 5.00 -23.02 3.64
CA LEU A 642 5.55 -23.77 4.78
C LEU A 642 6.82 -24.55 4.43
N LEU A 643 7.86 -24.40 5.24
CA LEU A 643 9.03 -25.28 5.20
C LEU A 643 8.92 -26.30 6.33
N HIS A 644 8.93 -27.59 5.99
CA HIS A 644 8.78 -28.68 6.96
C HIS A 644 10.13 -29.23 7.39
N MET A 645 10.29 -29.40 8.70
CA MET A 645 11.46 -30.08 9.25
C MET A 645 11.37 -31.60 9.10
N PRO A 646 12.50 -32.32 9.07
CA PRO A 646 12.46 -33.78 9.08
C PRO A 646 11.78 -34.33 10.34
N LEU A 647 10.94 -35.37 10.19
CA LEU A 647 10.33 -36.08 11.34
C LEU A 647 11.38 -36.64 12.31
N ALA A 648 12.53 -37.05 11.78
CA ALA A 648 13.65 -37.55 12.57
C ALA A 648 14.58 -36.46 13.11
N TYR A 649 14.23 -35.17 12.95
CA TYR A 649 15.08 -34.07 13.41
C TYR A 649 15.43 -34.20 14.90
N ARG A 650 16.69 -33.89 15.21
CA ARG A 650 17.22 -33.86 16.57
C ARG A 650 17.91 -32.51 16.74
N SER A 651 17.64 -31.84 17.86
CA SER A 651 18.26 -30.56 18.16
C SER A 651 19.78 -30.71 18.17
N THR A 652 20.47 -29.80 17.49
CA THR A 652 21.93 -29.74 17.45
C THR A 652 22.52 -29.40 18.82
N SER A 653 23.83 -29.59 18.98
CA SER A 653 24.54 -29.15 20.19
C SER A 653 24.42 -27.65 20.45
N ASN A 654 24.34 -26.84 19.38
CA ASN A 654 24.21 -25.39 19.48
C ASN A 654 22.81 -24.99 19.95
N GLU A 655 21.75 -25.65 19.47
CA GLU A 655 20.39 -25.44 19.97
C GLU A 655 20.28 -25.76 21.46
N ILE A 656 20.91 -26.86 21.91
CA ILE A 656 20.93 -27.23 23.33
C ILE A 656 21.70 -26.20 24.17
N ALA A 657 22.85 -25.73 23.66
CA ALA A 657 23.64 -24.71 24.34
C ALA A 657 22.88 -23.39 24.44
N ALA A 658 22.24 -22.95 23.35
CA ALA A 658 21.40 -21.76 23.30
C ALA A 658 20.22 -21.89 24.28
N ALA A 659 19.49 -23.01 24.27
CA ALA A 659 18.41 -23.27 25.21
C ALA A 659 18.87 -23.17 26.67
N ARG A 660 20.02 -23.76 27.02
CA ARG A 660 20.55 -23.71 28.39
C ARG A 660 21.00 -22.33 28.83
N ALA A 661 21.50 -21.52 27.89
CA ALA A 661 21.93 -20.15 28.13
C ALA A 661 20.76 -19.16 28.12
N ASP A 662 19.63 -19.51 27.51
CA ASP A 662 18.44 -18.67 27.46
C ASP A 662 17.89 -18.43 28.87
N GLU A 663 17.41 -17.23 29.14
CA GLU A 663 16.73 -16.85 30.38
C GLU A 663 15.30 -16.39 30.03
N PRO A 664 14.38 -17.34 29.73
CA PRO A 664 13.04 -16.98 29.29
C PRO A 664 12.31 -16.15 30.34
N THR A 665 11.66 -15.08 29.90
CA THR A 665 10.84 -14.21 30.76
C THR A 665 9.35 -14.29 30.42
N THR A 666 9.00 -14.93 29.30
CA THR A 666 7.62 -15.09 28.81
C THR A 666 7.21 -16.56 28.80
N SER A 667 5.90 -16.82 28.89
CA SER A 667 5.35 -18.18 28.82
C SER A 667 5.72 -18.89 27.51
N GLU A 668 5.60 -18.20 26.38
CA GLU A 668 5.96 -18.71 25.05
C GLU A 668 7.44 -19.09 24.94
N ALA A 669 8.35 -18.26 25.47
CA ALA A 669 9.78 -18.56 25.44
C ALA A 669 10.13 -19.83 26.25
N TYR A 670 9.48 -20.04 27.40
CA TYR A 670 9.63 -21.28 28.17
C TYR A 670 9.08 -22.50 27.40
N VAL A 671 7.93 -22.37 26.73
CA VAL A 671 7.37 -23.44 25.88
C VAL A 671 8.35 -23.80 24.76
N ASN A 672 8.85 -22.80 24.03
CA ASN A 672 9.77 -23.01 22.92
C ASN A 672 11.06 -23.71 23.38
N ARG A 673 11.58 -23.35 24.56
CA ARG A 673 12.73 -24.03 25.15
C ARG A 673 12.41 -25.46 25.60
N ALA A 674 11.24 -25.70 26.19
CA ALA A 674 10.81 -27.04 26.57
C ALA A 674 10.76 -27.98 25.36
N ILE A 675 10.35 -27.50 24.18
CA ILE A 675 10.36 -28.26 22.93
C ILE A 675 11.78 -28.72 22.56
N VAL A 676 12.79 -27.85 22.71
CA VAL A 676 14.21 -28.24 22.51
C VAL A 676 14.60 -29.39 23.43
N TYR A 677 14.23 -29.31 24.71
CA TYR A 677 14.52 -30.35 25.71
C TYR A 677 13.75 -31.65 25.43
N MET A 678 12.49 -31.57 25.00
CA MET A 678 11.67 -32.74 24.64
C MET A 678 12.25 -33.51 23.46
N ARG A 679 12.78 -32.81 22.44
CA ARG A 679 13.46 -33.42 21.28
C ARG A 679 14.76 -34.16 21.66
N GLN A 680 15.34 -33.81 22.79
CA GLN A 680 16.53 -34.44 23.37
C GLN A 680 16.22 -35.41 24.52
N ALA A 681 14.95 -35.76 24.73
CA ALA A 681 14.48 -36.60 25.83
C ALA A 681 14.93 -36.11 27.22
N MET A 682 15.16 -34.80 27.39
CA MET A 682 15.42 -34.15 28.67
C MET A 682 14.11 -33.78 29.36
N ASP A 683 13.24 -34.78 29.56
CA ASP A 683 11.83 -34.60 29.96
C ASP A 683 11.67 -33.86 31.30
N GLY A 684 12.62 -34.01 32.24
CA GLY A 684 12.62 -33.28 33.51
C GLY A 684 12.85 -31.77 33.35
N ALA A 685 13.76 -31.37 32.45
CA ALA A 685 14.01 -29.96 32.16
C ALA A 685 12.82 -29.35 31.41
N ALA A 686 12.27 -30.08 30.43
CA ALA A 686 11.06 -29.67 29.71
C ALA A 686 9.88 -29.46 30.67
N ARG A 687 9.64 -30.39 31.60
CA ARG A 687 8.56 -30.25 32.58
C ARG A 687 8.71 -28.98 33.42
N ASN A 688 9.91 -28.71 33.94
CA ASN A 688 10.16 -27.53 34.76
C ASN A 688 9.87 -26.23 34.00
N ASP A 689 10.27 -26.16 32.73
CA ASP A 689 9.99 -25.00 31.88
C ASP A 689 8.49 -24.84 31.62
N LEU A 690 7.77 -25.94 31.37
CA LEU A 690 6.32 -25.90 31.13
C LEU A 690 5.54 -25.53 32.40
N ASP A 691 5.99 -25.99 33.58
CA ASP A 691 5.44 -25.55 34.86
C ASP A 691 5.66 -24.05 35.07
N ARG A 692 6.83 -23.52 34.67
CA ARG A 692 7.10 -22.09 34.73
C ARG A 692 6.29 -21.28 33.71
N ALA A 693 6.12 -21.80 32.50
CA ALA A 693 5.29 -21.20 31.46
C ALA A 693 3.83 -21.04 31.91
N ILE A 694 3.26 -22.09 32.54
CA ILE A 694 1.90 -22.07 33.10
C ILE A 694 1.80 -21.11 34.29
N ALA A 695 2.84 -21.00 35.11
CA ALA A 695 2.85 -20.08 36.23
C ALA A 695 2.89 -18.61 35.78
N LEU A 696 3.54 -18.31 34.65
CA LEU A 696 3.57 -16.98 34.04
C LEU A 696 2.27 -16.65 33.29
N ASP A 697 1.74 -17.61 32.55
CA ASP A 697 0.47 -17.48 31.86
C ASP A 697 -0.31 -18.80 31.88
N ALA A 698 -1.31 -18.87 32.75
CA ALA A 698 -2.19 -20.02 32.87
C ALA A 698 -3.15 -20.17 31.69
N ASN A 699 -3.27 -19.16 30.82
CA ASN A 699 -4.08 -19.18 29.61
C ASN A 699 -3.26 -19.51 28.35
N ASN A 700 -2.00 -19.94 28.47
CA ASN A 700 -1.24 -20.45 27.34
C ASN A 700 -1.58 -21.93 27.07
N PRO A 701 -2.36 -22.26 26.02
CA PRO A 701 -2.78 -23.64 25.76
C PRO A 701 -1.62 -24.57 25.35
N TYR A 702 -0.57 -24.05 24.71
CA TYR A 702 0.60 -24.84 24.30
C TYR A 702 1.36 -25.37 25.53
N ALA A 703 1.52 -24.53 26.56
CA ALA A 703 2.18 -24.94 27.79
C ALA A 703 1.48 -26.13 28.48
N TRP A 704 0.14 -26.14 28.48
CA TRP A 704 -0.65 -27.27 28.98
C TRP A 704 -0.52 -28.50 28.08
N ALA A 705 -0.65 -28.34 26.75
CA ALA A 705 -0.57 -29.44 25.79
C ALA A 705 0.79 -30.14 25.81
N ASP A 706 1.88 -29.38 25.78
CA ASP A 706 3.25 -29.92 25.79
C ASP A 706 3.58 -30.57 27.14
N ARG A 707 3.04 -30.05 28.26
CA ARG A 707 3.21 -30.69 29.57
C ARG A 707 2.47 -32.02 29.63
N ALA A 708 1.29 -32.10 29.01
CA ALA A 708 0.58 -33.35 28.87
C ALA A 708 1.39 -34.39 28.08
N ALA A 709 2.11 -33.98 27.04
CA ALA A 709 3.00 -34.87 26.28
C ALA A 709 4.12 -35.42 27.17
N VAL A 710 4.77 -34.57 27.97
CA VAL A 710 5.81 -34.96 28.93
C VAL A 710 5.26 -35.91 30.01
N LYS A 711 4.08 -35.60 30.58
CA LYS A 711 3.39 -36.48 31.55
C LYS A 711 3.00 -37.83 30.94
N GLY A 712 2.54 -37.84 29.70
CA GLY A 712 2.20 -39.05 28.95
C GLY A 712 3.40 -39.99 28.80
N LYS A 713 4.58 -39.45 28.44
CA LYS A 713 5.84 -40.22 28.41
C LYS A 713 6.22 -40.79 29.78
N ALA A 714 5.98 -40.02 30.85
CA ALA A 714 6.16 -40.47 32.23
C ALA A 714 5.07 -41.44 32.72
N ARG A 715 4.10 -41.80 31.87
CA ARG A 715 2.93 -42.65 32.16
C ARG A 715 1.96 -42.09 33.20
N ASP A 716 2.02 -40.79 33.47
CA ASP A 716 1.00 -40.04 34.22
C ASP A 716 -0.18 -39.70 33.30
N PHE A 717 -0.95 -40.72 32.94
CA PHE A 717 -2.02 -40.59 31.95
C PHE A 717 -3.20 -39.74 32.45
N ASP A 718 -3.50 -39.76 33.75
CA ASP A 718 -4.56 -38.94 34.34
C ASP A 718 -4.16 -37.46 34.35
N GLY A 719 -2.92 -37.15 34.76
CA GLY A 719 -2.39 -35.81 34.70
C GLY A 719 -2.30 -35.26 33.27
N ALA A 720 -1.91 -36.11 32.30
CA ALA A 720 -1.90 -35.73 30.88
C ALA A 720 -3.31 -35.42 30.35
N ARG A 721 -4.32 -36.24 30.68
CA ARG A 721 -5.72 -35.97 30.29
C ARG A 721 -6.25 -34.67 30.88
N ALA A 722 -5.93 -34.39 32.15
CA ALA A 722 -6.34 -33.16 32.81
C ALA A 722 -5.72 -31.92 32.14
N ASP A 723 -4.43 -31.97 31.82
CA ASP A 723 -3.73 -30.89 31.12
C ASP A 723 -4.28 -30.67 29.70
N LEU A 724 -4.57 -31.74 28.94
CA LEU A 724 -5.19 -31.65 27.62
C LEU A 724 -6.59 -31.05 27.66
N ALA A 725 -7.40 -31.43 28.65
CA ALA A 725 -8.73 -30.85 28.85
C ALA A 725 -8.64 -29.35 29.18
N LYS A 726 -7.62 -28.94 29.93
CA LYS A 726 -7.37 -27.52 30.21
C LYS A 726 -6.94 -26.77 28.95
N ALA A 727 -6.01 -27.31 28.17
CA ALA A 727 -5.57 -26.73 26.91
C ALA A 727 -6.74 -26.53 25.93
N GLU A 728 -7.58 -27.55 25.76
CA GLU A 728 -8.74 -27.50 24.86
C GLU A 728 -9.81 -26.51 25.33
N ALA A 729 -10.03 -26.40 26.65
CA ALA A 729 -10.95 -25.42 27.21
C ALA A 729 -10.49 -23.97 27.00
N ILE A 730 -9.16 -23.74 26.91
CA ILE A 730 -8.59 -22.43 26.61
C ILE A 730 -8.74 -22.13 25.11
N ASN A 731 -8.27 -23.04 24.24
CA ASN A 731 -8.41 -22.90 22.80
C ASN A 731 -8.51 -24.30 22.13
N PRO A 732 -9.68 -24.67 21.58
CA PRO A 732 -9.87 -25.96 20.93
C PRO A 732 -9.33 -26.02 19.49
N ASN A 733 -8.80 -24.93 18.94
CA ASN A 733 -8.33 -24.87 17.55
C ASN A 733 -6.81 -25.00 17.43
N ILE A 734 -6.19 -25.83 18.29
CA ILE A 734 -4.74 -26.04 18.32
C ILE A 734 -4.43 -27.50 18.00
N GLY A 735 -3.68 -27.73 16.92
CA GLY A 735 -3.37 -29.07 16.42
C GLY A 735 -2.60 -29.93 17.42
N VAL A 736 -1.63 -29.36 18.14
CA VAL A 736 -0.84 -30.12 19.13
C VAL A 736 -1.67 -30.77 20.23
N ILE A 737 -2.78 -30.16 20.66
CA ILE A 737 -3.68 -30.76 21.65
C ILE A 737 -4.16 -32.13 21.14
N TYR A 738 -4.58 -32.19 19.89
CA TYR A 738 -5.10 -33.40 19.29
C TYR A 738 -4.00 -34.38 18.89
N LYS A 739 -2.80 -33.90 18.52
CA LYS A 739 -1.62 -34.76 18.33
C LYS A 739 -1.28 -35.49 19.62
N VAL A 740 -1.16 -34.77 20.73
CA VAL A 740 -0.83 -35.35 22.04
C VAL A 740 -1.95 -36.25 22.58
N LYS A 741 -3.24 -35.92 22.33
CA LYS A 741 -4.35 -36.85 22.59
C LYS A 741 -4.20 -38.16 21.80
N GLY A 742 -3.82 -38.05 20.53
CA GLY A 742 -3.58 -39.20 19.66
C GLY A 742 -2.44 -40.07 20.18
N GLU A 743 -1.32 -39.47 20.55
CA GLU A 743 -0.16 -40.15 21.15
C GLU A 743 -0.54 -40.87 22.44
N LEU A 744 -1.26 -40.19 23.33
CA LEU A 744 -1.73 -40.77 24.59
C LEU A 744 -2.66 -41.97 24.37
N ALA A 745 -3.57 -41.88 23.40
CA ALA A 745 -4.45 -42.96 23.02
C ALA A 745 -3.69 -44.15 22.41
N GLN A 746 -2.62 -43.92 21.64
CA GLN A 746 -1.75 -45.00 21.15
C GLN A 746 -1.04 -45.73 22.30
N GLU A 747 -0.50 -44.99 23.27
CA GLU A 747 0.17 -45.57 24.44
C GLU A 747 -0.78 -46.42 25.30
N THR A 748 -2.06 -46.05 25.37
CA THR A 748 -3.11 -46.84 26.04
C THR A 748 -3.78 -47.87 25.14
N ARG A 749 -3.34 -48.01 23.88
CA ARG A 749 -3.90 -48.91 22.84
C ARG A 749 -5.37 -48.64 22.48
N ASP A 750 -5.86 -47.43 22.71
CA ASP A 750 -7.14 -46.94 22.18
C ASP A 750 -6.97 -46.47 20.72
N TRP A 751 -6.86 -47.43 19.80
CA TRP A 751 -6.68 -47.15 18.37
C TRP A 751 -7.82 -46.30 17.75
N PRO A 752 -9.11 -46.53 18.08
CA PRO A 752 -10.19 -45.65 17.61
C PRO A 752 -10.08 -44.22 18.15
N GLY A 753 -9.69 -44.05 19.42
CA GLY A 753 -9.42 -42.74 20.00
C GLY A 753 -8.26 -42.03 19.32
N ALA A 754 -7.16 -42.74 19.05
CA ALA A 754 -6.00 -42.22 18.35
C ALA A 754 -6.35 -41.74 16.93
N LEU A 755 -7.11 -42.52 16.16
CA LEU A 755 -7.57 -42.11 14.83
C LEU A 755 -8.38 -40.81 14.87
N ARG A 756 -9.39 -40.72 15.76
CA ARG A 756 -10.22 -39.50 15.87
C ARG A 756 -9.39 -38.28 16.24
N ALA A 757 -8.46 -38.43 17.19
CA ALA A 757 -7.61 -37.34 17.63
C ALA A 757 -6.69 -36.87 16.50
N TYR A 758 -5.95 -37.77 15.84
CA TYR A 758 -5.09 -37.37 14.72
C TYR A 758 -5.87 -36.86 13.51
N GLN A 759 -7.09 -37.35 13.24
CA GLN A 759 -7.94 -36.78 12.20
C GLN A 759 -8.34 -35.33 12.53
N GLN A 760 -8.66 -35.03 13.79
CA GLN A 760 -8.92 -33.67 14.23
C GLN A 760 -7.66 -32.80 14.14
N ALA A 761 -6.49 -33.32 14.50
CA ALA A 761 -5.22 -32.63 14.30
C ALA A 761 -5.02 -32.27 12.82
N LEU A 762 -5.28 -33.22 11.90
CA LEU A 762 -5.16 -33.00 10.45
C LEU A 762 -6.19 -32.01 9.89
N VAL A 763 -7.35 -31.84 10.53
CA VAL A 763 -8.32 -30.81 10.14
C VAL A 763 -7.77 -29.41 10.44
N LEU A 764 -7.05 -29.27 11.55
CA LEU A 764 -6.44 -28.01 11.98
C LEU A 764 -5.13 -27.72 11.25
N GLU A 765 -4.33 -28.76 11.00
CA GLU A 765 -3.01 -28.69 10.37
C GLU A 765 -2.94 -29.73 9.22
N PRO A 766 -3.47 -29.41 8.02
CA PRO A 766 -3.66 -30.38 6.93
C PRO A 766 -2.37 -30.94 6.30
N GLU A 767 -1.25 -30.24 6.49
CA GLU A 767 0.07 -30.61 5.98
C GLU A 767 1.03 -31.11 7.08
N ASP A 768 0.55 -31.30 8.33
CA ASP A 768 1.42 -31.78 9.42
C ASP A 768 1.89 -33.20 9.15
N ASP A 769 3.16 -33.32 8.79
CA ASP A 769 3.77 -34.59 8.40
C ASP A 769 3.71 -35.64 9.50
N THR A 770 3.82 -35.20 10.75
CA THR A 770 3.80 -36.09 11.91
C THR A 770 2.45 -36.78 11.98
N THR A 771 1.37 -36.03 11.85
CA THR A 771 -0.01 -36.51 11.87
C THR A 771 -0.30 -37.42 10.69
N LEU A 772 0.14 -37.04 9.48
CA LEU A 772 0.01 -37.89 8.29
C LEU A 772 0.74 -39.23 8.45
N ALA A 773 1.96 -39.22 8.97
CA ALA A 773 2.73 -40.44 9.22
C ALA A 773 2.07 -41.32 10.29
N ARG A 774 1.56 -40.71 11.37
CA ARG A 774 0.84 -41.41 12.45
C ARG A 774 -0.45 -42.05 11.94
N LEU A 775 -1.27 -41.32 11.18
CA LEU A 775 -2.49 -41.86 10.57
C LEU A 775 -2.18 -42.98 9.58
N GLY A 776 -1.13 -42.83 8.78
CA GLY A 776 -0.63 -43.88 7.88
C GLY A 776 -0.27 -45.16 8.63
N ALA A 777 0.52 -45.03 9.70
CA ALA A 777 0.97 -46.16 10.51
C ALA A 777 -0.18 -46.85 11.26
N ILE A 778 -1.08 -46.09 11.87
CA ILE A 778 -2.24 -46.63 12.59
C ILE A 778 -3.18 -47.37 11.63
N ASN A 779 -3.47 -46.79 10.46
CA ASN A 779 -4.30 -47.47 9.46
C ASN A 779 -3.63 -48.74 8.93
N ALA A 780 -2.30 -48.72 8.73
CA ALA A 780 -1.56 -49.92 8.35
C ALA A 780 -1.66 -51.02 9.42
N GLN A 781 -1.55 -50.65 10.69
CA GLN A 781 -1.67 -51.56 11.83
C GLN A 781 -3.07 -52.19 11.94
N LEU A 782 -4.11 -51.41 11.64
CA LEU A 782 -5.51 -51.85 11.66
C LEU A 782 -5.92 -52.61 10.38
N GLY A 783 -5.02 -52.78 9.41
CA GLY A 783 -5.31 -53.45 8.13
C GLY A 783 -6.00 -52.57 7.09
N ASN A 784 -6.19 -51.28 7.37
CA ASN A 784 -6.80 -50.29 6.49
C ASN A 784 -5.79 -49.78 5.43
N TYR A 785 -5.23 -50.69 4.63
CA TYR A 785 -4.08 -50.38 3.76
C TYR A 785 -4.37 -49.30 2.72
N ALA A 786 -5.59 -49.21 2.18
CA ALA A 786 -5.96 -48.17 1.22
C ALA A 786 -5.90 -46.77 1.85
N GLN A 787 -6.44 -46.61 3.05
CA GLN A 787 -6.40 -45.34 3.79
C GLN A 787 -4.97 -44.99 4.22
N ALA A 788 -4.20 -45.97 4.67
CA ALA A 788 -2.78 -45.79 5.00
C ALA A 788 -1.96 -45.32 3.79
N LEU A 789 -2.25 -45.87 2.61
CA LEU A 789 -1.62 -45.46 1.36
C LEU A 789 -1.96 -44.00 1.00
N GLU A 790 -3.19 -43.56 1.26
CA GLU A 790 -3.61 -42.18 1.01
C GLU A 790 -2.79 -41.18 1.85
N TYR A 791 -2.71 -41.41 3.17
CA TYR A 791 -1.97 -40.54 4.07
C TYR A 791 -0.46 -40.52 3.76
N THR A 792 0.14 -41.70 3.58
CA THR A 792 1.57 -41.79 3.22
C THR A 792 1.85 -41.23 1.83
N GLY A 793 0.88 -41.31 0.91
CA GLY A 793 1.00 -40.72 -0.42
C GLY A 793 1.02 -39.18 -0.40
N LYS A 794 0.37 -38.53 0.58
CA LYS A 794 0.46 -37.07 0.75
C LYS A 794 1.90 -36.65 1.09
N LEU A 795 2.54 -37.32 2.05
CA LEU A 795 3.94 -37.10 2.42
C LEU A 795 4.90 -37.28 1.23
N VAL A 796 4.72 -38.36 0.45
CA VAL A 796 5.56 -38.65 -0.71
C VAL A 796 5.38 -37.61 -1.82
N ARG A 797 4.15 -37.12 -2.05
CA ARG A 797 3.87 -36.03 -3.01
C ARG A 797 4.42 -34.69 -2.56
N GLY A 798 4.44 -34.41 -1.25
CA GLY A 798 5.18 -33.30 -0.63
C GLY A 798 6.71 -33.44 -0.71
N LYS A 799 7.20 -34.40 -1.51
CA LYS A 799 8.62 -34.68 -1.75
C LYS A 799 9.39 -35.11 -0.48
N SER A 800 8.71 -35.56 0.58
CA SER A 800 9.38 -36.17 1.73
C SER A 800 10.31 -37.32 1.27
N ASN A 801 11.53 -37.31 1.78
CA ASN A 801 12.56 -38.35 1.56
C ASN A 801 12.79 -39.18 2.83
N ASP A 802 11.93 -39.07 3.84
CA ASP A 802 12.10 -39.80 5.08
C ASP A 802 12.03 -41.32 4.83
N ARG A 803 13.06 -42.04 5.29
CA ARG A 803 13.20 -43.46 5.04
C ARG A 803 12.06 -44.27 5.64
N ALA A 804 11.58 -43.93 6.83
CA ALA A 804 10.49 -44.63 7.49
C ALA A 804 9.17 -44.41 6.75
N VAL A 805 8.93 -43.18 6.29
CA VAL A 805 7.76 -42.86 5.45
C VAL A 805 7.80 -43.63 4.13
N LEU A 806 8.94 -43.64 3.43
CA LEU A 806 9.09 -44.37 2.17
C LEU A 806 8.91 -45.89 2.35
N LEU A 807 9.43 -46.46 3.45
CA LEU A 807 9.20 -47.86 3.80
C LEU A 807 7.74 -48.17 4.08
N LEU A 808 7.08 -47.34 4.88
CA LEU A 808 5.67 -47.50 5.21
C LEU A 808 4.83 -47.41 3.92
N HIS A 809 5.09 -46.43 3.07
CA HIS A 809 4.43 -46.26 1.78
C HIS A 809 4.66 -47.45 0.84
N ALA A 810 5.91 -47.89 0.69
CA ALA A 810 6.27 -49.08 -0.10
C ALA A 810 5.57 -50.35 0.43
N GLY A 811 5.52 -50.53 1.75
CA GLY A 811 4.77 -51.63 2.37
C GLY A 811 3.28 -51.59 2.03
N MET A 812 2.66 -50.40 2.01
CA MET A 812 1.25 -50.25 1.62
C MET A 812 1.02 -50.56 0.14
N LEU A 813 1.90 -50.08 -0.75
CA LEU A 813 1.86 -50.40 -2.17
C LEU A 813 2.02 -51.90 -2.42
N GLU A 814 2.92 -52.56 -1.70
CA GLU A 814 3.14 -54.00 -1.79
C GLU A 814 1.90 -54.80 -1.32
N LYS A 815 1.30 -54.42 -0.18
CA LYS A 815 0.07 -55.05 0.35
C LYS A 815 -1.13 -54.91 -0.59
N LEU A 816 -1.23 -53.80 -1.30
CA LEU A 816 -2.30 -53.52 -2.26
C LEU A 816 -1.98 -54.00 -3.69
N GLY A 817 -0.80 -54.60 -3.92
CA GLY A 817 -0.40 -55.10 -5.24
C GLY A 817 -0.10 -54.01 -6.28
N ARG A 818 0.14 -52.75 -5.86
CA ARG A 818 0.47 -51.61 -6.73
C ARG A 818 1.94 -51.65 -7.17
N ASN A 819 2.29 -52.69 -7.93
CA ASN A 819 3.68 -53.07 -8.22
C ASN A 819 4.49 -52.01 -9.00
N ALA A 820 3.87 -51.28 -9.94
CA ALA A 820 4.57 -50.27 -10.74
C ALA A 820 5.03 -49.08 -9.88
N GLU A 821 4.17 -48.58 -9.00
CA GLU A 821 4.50 -47.49 -8.07
C GLU A 821 5.48 -47.95 -7.00
N LEU A 822 5.33 -49.19 -6.51
CA LEU A 822 6.28 -49.79 -5.57
C LEU A 822 7.70 -49.77 -6.14
N ILE A 823 7.88 -50.15 -7.41
CA ILE A 823 9.19 -50.12 -8.08
C ILE A 823 9.76 -48.70 -8.11
N GLN A 824 8.96 -47.67 -8.41
CA GLN A 824 9.44 -46.28 -8.44
C GLN A 824 9.98 -45.83 -7.08
N ILE A 825 9.27 -46.19 -6.00
CA ILE A 825 9.69 -45.87 -4.63
C ILE A 825 10.95 -46.63 -4.26
N LEU A 826 11.02 -47.93 -4.58
CA LEU A 826 12.20 -48.75 -4.34
C LEU A 826 13.41 -48.23 -5.13
N ASP A 827 13.24 -47.81 -6.38
CA ASP A 827 14.30 -47.22 -7.19
C ASP A 827 14.81 -45.92 -6.55
N ARG A 828 13.91 -45.08 -6.02
CA ARG A 828 14.28 -43.86 -5.27
C ARG A 828 15.12 -44.22 -4.04
N MET A 829 14.69 -45.19 -3.24
CA MET A 829 15.41 -45.64 -2.03
C MET A 829 16.76 -46.31 -2.36
N MET A 830 16.85 -47.03 -3.48
CA MET A 830 18.08 -47.70 -3.91
C MET A 830 19.14 -46.74 -4.46
N ARG A 831 18.82 -45.46 -4.70
CA ARG A 831 19.86 -44.45 -5.00
C ARG A 831 20.77 -44.21 -3.79
N THR A 832 20.24 -44.29 -2.58
CA THR A 832 20.99 -44.13 -1.34
C THR A 832 21.42 -45.47 -0.75
N GLU A 833 20.63 -46.53 -0.92
CA GLU A 833 20.92 -47.88 -0.43
C GLU A 833 20.93 -48.95 -1.55
N PRO A 834 21.86 -48.90 -2.53
CA PRO A 834 21.80 -49.69 -3.76
C PRO A 834 21.90 -51.21 -3.57
N ASN A 835 22.49 -51.66 -2.47
CA ASN A 835 22.68 -53.08 -2.16
C ASN A 835 21.76 -53.58 -1.02
N ASN A 836 20.70 -52.84 -0.70
CA ASN A 836 19.77 -53.26 0.33
C ASN A 836 19.00 -54.51 -0.13
N THR A 837 19.25 -55.64 0.56
CA THR A 837 18.65 -56.92 0.19
C THR A 837 17.14 -56.97 0.35
N MET A 838 16.55 -56.14 1.22
CA MET A 838 15.08 -56.03 1.34
C MET A 838 14.49 -55.39 0.08
N PHE A 839 15.08 -54.29 -0.40
CA PHE A 839 14.58 -53.55 -1.57
C PHE A 839 14.71 -54.39 -2.83
N LEU A 840 15.86 -55.05 -3.02
CA LEU A 840 16.09 -55.97 -4.12
C LEU A 840 15.09 -57.15 -4.13
N ARG A 841 14.76 -57.72 -2.97
CA ARG A 841 13.76 -58.81 -2.88
C ARG A 841 12.35 -58.33 -3.22
N SER A 842 11.93 -57.20 -2.65
CA SER A 842 10.60 -56.64 -2.88
C SER A 842 10.44 -56.21 -4.35
N ARG A 843 11.46 -55.58 -4.95
CA ARG A 843 11.47 -55.19 -6.37
C ARG A 843 11.47 -56.39 -7.30
N ALA A 844 12.26 -57.43 -7.03
CA ALA A 844 12.22 -58.69 -7.78
C ALA A 844 10.84 -59.35 -7.71
N GLY A 845 10.21 -59.37 -6.53
CA GLY A 845 8.85 -59.89 -6.34
C GLY A 845 7.81 -59.10 -7.14
N ALA A 846 7.90 -57.76 -7.12
CA ALA A 846 7.05 -56.88 -7.91
C ALA A 846 7.22 -57.13 -9.42
N TYR A 847 8.46 -57.24 -9.91
CA TYR A 847 8.74 -57.58 -11.31
C TYR A 847 8.17 -58.95 -11.71
N MET A 848 8.28 -59.96 -10.85
CA MET A 848 7.69 -61.28 -11.10
C MET A 848 6.17 -61.21 -11.20
N ARG A 849 5.49 -60.47 -10.30
CA ARG A 849 4.03 -60.25 -10.36
C ARG A 849 3.60 -59.48 -11.62
N MET A 850 4.48 -58.65 -12.16
CA MET A 850 4.27 -57.93 -13.44
C MET A 850 4.71 -58.72 -14.68
N GLY A 851 5.22 -59.96 -14.55
CA GLY A 851 5.72 -60.76 -15.66
C GLY A 851 7.09 -60.33 -16.22
N ARG A 852 7.78 -59.38 -15.58
CA ARG A 852 9.09 -58.82 -15.99
C ARG A 852 10.25 -59.69 -15.49
N ARG A 853 10.31 -60.93 -16.00
CA ARG A 853 11.23 -61.98 -15.50
C ARG A 853 12.71 -61.63 -15.66
N ASP A 854 13.07 -60.90 -16.71
CA ASP A 854 14.43 -60.43 -17.00
C ASP A 854 14.94 -59.47 -15.91
N LEU A 855 14.12 -58.49 -15.52
CA LEU A 855 14.46 -57.52 -14.49
C LEU A 855 14.47 -58.17 -13.10
N ALA A 856 13.50 -59.04 -12.81
CA ALA A 856 13.51 -59.83 -11.58
C ALA A 856 14.79 -60.67 -11.43
N MET A 857 15.24 -61.30 -12.51
CA MET A 857 16.45 -62.12 -12.49
C MET A 857 17.72 -61.31 -12.22
N LYS A 858 17.79 -60.06 -12.71
CA LYS A 858 18.92 -59.15 -12.38
C LYS A 858 19.00 -58.87 -10.88
N ASP A 859 17.87 -58.59 -10.23
CA ASP A 859 17.83 -58.35 -8.79
C ASP A 859 18.16 -59.61 -8.00
N ILE A 860 17.66 -60.79 -8.42
CA ILE A 860 17.98 -62.09 -7.81
C ILE A 860 19.47 -62.43 -7.93
N MET A 861 20.08 -62.20 -9.09
CA MET A 861 21.52 -62.41 -9.28
C MET A 861 22.35 -61.46 -8.40
N THR A 862 21.90 -60.21 -8.23
CA THR A 862 22.54 -59.24 -7.34
C THR A 862 22.44 -59.70 -5.89
N LEU A 863 21.27 -60.17 -5.44
CA LEU A 863 21.07 -60.78 -4.12
C LEU A 863 21.98 -61.99 -3.89
N ALA A 864 22.15 -62.86 -4.89
CA ALA A 864 23.01 -64.04 -4.80
C ALA A 864 24.50 -63.66 -4.63
N ARG A 865 24.95 -62.59 -5.29
CA ARG A 865 26.31 -62.04 -5.12
C ARG A 865 26.54 -61.44 -3.73
N LEU A 866 25.52 -60.81 -3.15
CA LEU A 866 25.62 -60.16 -1.83
C LEU A 866 25.56 -61.14 -0.65
N GLY A 867 25.01 -62.35 -0.81
CA GLY A 867 24.55 -63.18 0.33
C GLY A 867 25.20 -64.55 0.58
N GLY A 868 26.03 -65.09 -0.32
CA GLY A 868 26.49 -66.49 -0.23
C GLY A 868 25.34 -67.51 -0.39
N LYS A 869 25.65 -68.74 -0.86
CA LYS A 869 24.70 -69.72 -1.43
C LYS A 869 23.46 -70.12 -0.59
N GLY A 870 23.33 -69.72 0.68
CA GLY A 870 22.21 -70.08 1.57
C GLY A 870 21.08 -69.04 1.71
N LYS A 871 21.27 -67.76 1.34
CA LYS A 871 20.25 -66.70 1.53
C LYS A 871 19.43 -66.35 0.28
N ALA A 872 19.80 -66.89 -0.89
CA ALA A 872 19.07 -66.71 -2.15
C ALA A 872 17.78 -67.55 -2.24
N ALA A 873 17.63 -68.57 -1.38
CA ALA A 873 16.50 -69.51 -1.38
C ALA A 873 15.37 -69.15 -0.39
N LYS A 874 15.48 -68.04 0.36
CA LYS A 874 14.36 -67.55 1.19
C LYS A 874 13.34 -66.87 0.29
N ALA A 875 12.07 -67.21 0.47
CA ALA A 875 10.94 -66.56 -0.21
C ALA A 875 11.00 -65.03 -0.06
N PRO A 876 10.46 -64.26 -1.02
CA PRO A 876 10.42 -62.80 -0.92
C PRO A 876 9.80 -62.38 0.41
N GLU A 877 10.60 -61.75 1.27
CA GLU A 877 10.12 -61.17 2.51
C GLU A 877 9.43 -59.86 2.12
N MET A 878 8.12 -59.77 2.32
CA MET A 878 7.39 -58.51 2.10
C MET A 878 8.05 -57.41 2.92
N ILE A 879 8.04 -56.17 2.43
CA ILE A 879 8.31 -55.01 3.28
C ILE A 879 7.19 -54.98 4.33
N ALA A 880 7.44 -55.64 5.46
CA ALA A 880 6.61 -55.47 6.63
C ALA A 880 6.77 -54.00 7.05
N PRO A 881 5.69 -53.23 7.22
CA PRO A 881 5.81 -51.89 7.76
C PRO A 881 6.56 -52.01 9.09
N PRO A 882 7.53 -51.13 9.41
CA PRO A 882 8.06 -51.10 10.76
C PRO A 882 6.89 -50.76 11.70
N ILE A 883 6.44 -51.75 12.49
CA ILE A 883 5.27 -51.62 13.38
C ILE A 883 5.62 -50.89 14.70
N GLU A 884 6.87 -50.46 14.91
CA GLU A 884 7.21 -49.67 16.09
C GLU A 884 7.15 -48.17 15.80
N VAL A 885 6.01 -47.58 16.15
CA VAL A 885 5.91 -46.14 16.42
C VAL A 885 5.69 -45.93 17.92
N THR A 886 6.57 -46.47 18.78
CA THR A 886 6.65 -46.10 20.19
C THR A 886 8.11 -46.02 20.69
N ALA A 887 8.36 -44.92 21.41
CA ALA A 887 9.40 -44.61 22.39
C ALA A 887 10.91 -44.83 22.07
N PRO A 888 11.79 -43.90 22.49
CA PRO A 888 13.23 -44.13 22.46
C PRO A 888 13.60 -45.36 23.31
N SER A 889 14.65 -46.04 22.84
CA SER A 889 15.21 -47.30 23.31
C SER A 889 15.06 -47.58 24.81
N ARG A 890 14.62 -48.81 25.13
CA ARG A 890 14.94 -49.48 26.40
C ARG A 890 16.44 -49.31 26.71
N ARG A 891 16.76 -48.69 27.83
CA ARG A 891 17.97 -48.95 28.60
C ARG A 891 17.58 -49.36 30.00
#